data_AF-A0A317KJS1-F1
#
_entry.id   AF-A0A317KJS1-F1
#
_cell.length_a   1.000
_cell.length_b   1.000
_cell.length_c   1.000
_cell.angle_alpha   90.00
_cell.angle_beta   90.00
_cell.angle_gamma   90.00
#
_symmetry.space_group_name_H-M   'P 1'
#
loop_
_entity.id
_entity.type
_entity.pdbx_description
1 polymer ?
#
loop_
_entity_poly.entity_id
_entity_poly.type
_entity_poly.pdbx_seq_one_letter_code
_entity_poly.pdbx_strand_id
1 'polypeptide(L)'
;MTYNVLLRVPAGSAAGTPTTVAGTLWNTVGGRRTPTQRPTLSLFLGPGATLRGIAYWLRKTVKPAGAPDATPYDEMRLARALWAWNQNYLTALGGPAAWRTGLWLPVPVEIAADGAQWVTDWDTVAGWADALPAGLGISLDQPAQHLPLPDPAALTSEVAAGLAGRDLDEVADVIERDLVGNPFEAVFRIVEILRQVRADDPDDAVELAATLVGGLSAGELEMLAGVTAGHALLRRLWALVGPADGGDAEDAREALGPALGLTRTGSGAWQPPDVIGPTVVPDELPPVPPAPLVKGKKPAPQGLRSPWKDPTENPGGRHTMVLGRDLCIGTTASHVQENKTVWTGPAYAGRLDPAAFIRAQAATIGLDAPHEQARLRIVELIAPNEGQLDGSRSADKATISTGIQQWSAHSNHELPVLLARFKRAAPDHYDLFFGMYGLDVEPWWRGADGKEARAEVADPVQVRAANPEAFAADGTPHQGKDYAPRYATLFEIPPGGGRRRLPEPPEEPDAVLPRHDFFGATAQGKVFTIGPEWCGRVRLAALCSVPYDLVQVWTAVWRFERLARQPLGKAKLLVRGRQYRIRDFVTSEFAAALVIDQHINAPNAVTTAIDRAVARTEQTIARMAEPTRTELRPFDEGASGPLRAPWLRLFQINYLNERNLNGKDERDLRILRLHDQFDKTNNWVGLDPEPGSFAGWVGP
;
A
#
# COMPACT_ATOMS: atom_id res chain seq x y z
N MET A 1 11.36 27.53 14.71
CA MET A 1 10.62 26.58 15.57
C MET A 1 9.56 25.91 14.72
N THR A 2 9.50 24.59 14.77
CA THR A 2 8.52 23.77 14.03
C THR A 2 7.45 23.32 15.01
N TYR A 3 6.19 23.71 14.78
CA TYR A 3 5.07 23.16 15.52
C TYR A 3 4.53 21.91 14.82
N ASN A 4 4.47 21.92 13.49
CA ASN A 4 3.98 20.83 12.63
C ASN A 4 2.93 19.95 13.32
N VAL A 5 1.78 20.53 13.67
CA VAL A 5 0.70 19.81 14.35
C VAL A 5 -0.52 19.75 13.45
N LEU A 6 -1.32 18.70 13.63
CA LEU A 6 -2.67 18.62 13.11
C LEU A 6 -3.64 19.00 14.23
N LEU A 7 -4.34 20.12 14.06
CA LEU A 7 -5.40 20.55 14.96
C LEU A 7 -6.67 19.74 14.68
N ARG A 8 -7.28 19.19 15.73
CA ARG A 8 -8.62 18.61 15.63
C ARG A 8 -9.54 19.23 16.69
N VAL A 9 -10.71 19.64 16.22
CA VAL A 9 -11.78 20.22 17.04
C VAL A 9 -12.92 19.19 17.08
N PRO A 10 -13.38 18.75 18.26
CA PRO A 10 -14.57 17.94 18.43
C PRO A 10 -15.80 18.48 17.67
N ALA A 11 -16.72 17.60 17.27
CA ALA A 11 -17.92 18.01 16.55
C ALA A 11 -18.79 18.93 17.43
N GLY A 12 -19.52 19.83 16.77
CA GLY A 12 -20.34 20.86 17.43
C GLY A 12 -19.68 22.23 17.55
N SER A 13 -18.39 22.39 17.21
CA SER A 13 -17.80 23.72 17.07
C SER A 13 -18.44 24.48 15.92
N ALA A 14 -18.80 25.75 16.13
CA ALA A 14 -19.37 26.59 15.08
C ALA A 14 -18.42 26.71 13.87
N ALA A 15 -18.98 26.80 12.66
CA ALA A 15 -18.18 27.00 11.45
C ALA A 15 -17.40 28.34 11.52
N GLY A 16 -16.08 28.27 11.44
CA GLY A 16 -15.17 29.42 11.60
C GLY A 16 -14.20 29.23 12.78
N THR A 17 -13.25 30.13 12.96
CA THR A 17 -12.37 30.11 14.14
C THR A 17 -13.16 30.59 15.35
N PRO A 18 -13.45 29.74 16.36
CA PRO A 18 -14.24 30.14 17.52
C PRO A 18 -13.55 31.28 18.28
N THR A 19 -14.34 32.20 18.82
CA THR A 19 -13.77 33.27 19.66
C THR A 19 -13.20 32.66 20.94
N THR A 20 -11.97 33.00 21.29
CA THR A 20 -11.39 32.57 22.57
C THR A 20 -11.74 33.55 23.68
N VAL A 21 -12.28 33.03 24.78
CA VAL A 21 -12.65 33.78 25.98
C VAL A 21 -11.85 33.28 27.18
N ALA A 22 -11.58 34.20 28.12
CA ALA A 22 -11.02 33.83 29.41
C ALA A 22 -12.11 33.19 30.28
N GLY A 23 -11.83 32.04 30.89
CA GLY A 23 -12.74 31.39 31.81
C GLY A 23 -12.14 30.17 32.48
N THR A 24 -12.69 29.78 33.64
CA THR A 24 -12.18 28.67 34.45
C THR A 24 -12.23 27.35 33.68
N LEU A 25 -11.07 26.67 33.63
CA LEU A 25 -10.94 25.32 33.10
C LEU A 25 -11.57 24.31 34.06
N TRP A 26 -12.39 23.41 33.53
CA TRP A 26 -12.95 22.27 34.25
C TRP A 26 -11.95 21.11 34.33
N ASN A 27 -11.05 21.04 33.35
CA ASN A 27 -9.99 20.06 33.23
C ASN A 27 -8.70 20.59 33.84
N THR A 28 -8.38 20.11 35.04
CA THR A 28 -7.14 20.49 35.76
C THR A 28 -5.94 19.61 35.43
N VAL A 29 -6.16 18.52 34.69
CA VAL A 29 -5.12 17.61 34.18
C VAL A 29 -5.43 17.24 32.73
N GLY A 30 -4.38 17.02 31.94
CA GLY A 30 -4.47 16.50 30.58
C GLY A 30 -4.65 14.99 30.54
N GLY A 31 -5.01 14.48 29.36
CA GLY A 31 -5.21 13.07 29.09
C GLY A 31 -6.67 12.73 28.75
N ARG A 32 -7.03 11.48 29.03
CA ARG A 32 -8.36 10.93 28.76
C ARG A 32 -9.43 11.64 29.57
N ARG A 33 -10.60 11.84 28.97
CA ARG A 33 -11.70 12.58 29.59
C ARG A 33 -12.62 11.65 30.37
N THR A 34 -13.20 12.17 31.45
CA THR A 34 -14.42 11.61 32.01
C THR A 34 -15.65 12.18 31.29
N PRO A 35 -16.78 11.47 31.24
CA PRO A 35 -18.01 11.97 30.60
C PRO A 35 -18.52 13.32 31.13
N THR A 36 -18.11 13.71 32.33
CA THR A 36 -18.52 14.97 32.98
C THR A 36 -17.64 16.17 32.61
N GLN A 37 -16.53 15.95 31.90
CA GLN A 37 -15.57 16.98 31.53
C GLN A 37 -15.93 17.66 30.20
N ARG A 38 -15.63 18.96 30.09
CA ARG A 38 -15.78 19.68 28.81
C ARG A 38 -14.80 19.12 27.78
N PRO A 39 -15.18 19.11 26.48
CA PRO A 39 -14.26 18.76 25.42
C PRO A 39 -13.05 19.69 25.42
N THR A 40 -11.87 19.11 25.29
CA THR A 40 -10.62 19.85 25.14
C THR A 40 -10.19 19.84 23.69
N LEU A 41 -9.61 20.95 23.25
CA LEU A 41 -8.89 21.00 22.00
C LEU A 41 -7.72 20.01 22.07
N SER A 42 -7.43 19.35 20.96
CA SER A 42 -6.38 18.34 20.89
C SER A 42 -5.56 18.47 19.63
N LEU A 43 -4.29 18.12 19.75
CA LEU A 43 -3.30 18.15 18.69
C LEU A 43 -2.77 16.75 18.44
N PHE A 44 -2.56 16.41 17.18
CA PHE A 44 -1.71 15.28 16.81
C PHE A 44 -0.34 15.80 16.40
N LEU A 45 0.71 15.26 17.01
CA LEU A 45 2.07 15.71 16.73
C LEU A 45 2.51 15.27 15.34
N GLY A 46 2.83 16.19 14.45
CA GLY A 46 3.52 15.86 13.21
C GLY A 46 5.03 15.72 13.44
N PRO A 47 5.77 15.24 12.42
CA PRO A 47 7.22 15.18 12.47
C PRO A 47 7.86 16.53 12.81
N GLY A 48 8.81 16.55 13.75
CA GLY A 48 9.51 17.77 14.14
C GLY A 48 8.74 18.69 15.08
N ALA A 49 7.54 18.32 15.54
CA ALA A 49 6.78 19.08 16.54
C ALA A 49 7.54 19.17 17.87
N THR A 50 7.71 20.36 18.43
CA THR A 50 8.29 20.57 19.76
C THR A 50 7.25 21.17 20.71
N LEU A 51 7.40 20.95 22.02
CA LEU A 51 6.53 21.59 23.03
C LEU A 51 6.54 23.11 22.89
N ARG A 52 7.72 23.69 22.67
CA ARG A 52 7.86 25.14 22.44
C ARG A 52 7.17 25.59 21.16
N GLY A 53 7.25 24.81 20.08
CA GLY A 53 6.54 25.07 18.84
C GLY A 53 5.02 25.07 19.05
N ILE A 54 4.50 24.11 19.81
CA ILE A 54 3.07 24.03 20.16
C ILE A 54 2.64 25.23 21.01
N ALA A 55 3.44 25.61 22.02
CA ALA A 55 3.18 26.80 22.82
C ALA A 55 3.12 28.07 21.95
N TYR A 56 4.05 28.22 21.01
CA TYR A 56 4.02 29.30 20.03
C TYR A 56 2.75 29.28 19.18
N TRP A 57 2.34 28.10 18.69
CA TRP A 57 1.11 27.94 17.91
C TRP A 57 -0.14 28.29 18.71
N LEU A 58 -0.30 27.76 19.93
CA LEU A 58 -1.44 28.05 20.82
C LEU A 58 -1.58 29.54 21.08
N ARG A 59 -0.47 30.20 21.36
CA ARG A 59 -0.43 31.64 21.60
C ARG A 59 -0.82 32.45 20.37
N LYS A 60 -0.55 31.96 19.16
CA LYS A 60 -0.93 32.66 17.93
C LYS A 60 -2.39 32.43 17.56
N THR A 61 -2.90 31.23 17.83
CA THR A 61 -4.21 30.77 17.33
C THR A 61 -5.33 30.90 18.36
N VAL A 62 -5.03 30.74 19.65
CA VAL A 62 -6.01 30.66 20.77
C VAL A 62 -5.89 31.88 21.70
N LYS A 63 -5.33 32.99 21.21
CA LYS A 63 -5.20 34.21 22.02
C LYS A 63 -6.54 34.94 22.08
N PRO A 64 -7.07 35.26 23.29
CA PRO A 64 -8.25 36.10 23.42
C PRO A 64 -8.03 37.47 22.78
N ALA A 65 -9.08 38.01 22.16
CA ALA A 65 -9.03 39.34 21.54
C ALA A 65 -8.62 40.40 22.59
N GLY A 66 -7.65 41.24 22.23
CA GLY A 66 -7.17 42.32 23.11
C GLY A 66 -6.12 41.92 24.15
N ALA A 67 -5.78 40.63 24.29
CA ALA A 67 -4.65 40.22 25.13
C ALA A 67 -3.32 40.83 24.59
N PRO A 68 -2.34 41.16 25.45
CA PRO A 68 -1.05 41.67 25.01
C PRO A 68 -0.31 40.63 24.16
N ASP A 69 0.55 41.08 23.24
CA ASP A 69 1.46 40.16 22.55
C ASP A 69 2.44 39.58 23.57
N ALA A 70 2.43 38.27 23.71
CA ALA A 70 3.35 37.60 24.60
C ALA A 70 4.83 37.80 24.18
N THR A 71 5.72 37.50 25.09
CA THR A 71 7.16 37.50 24.91
C THR A 71 7.65 36.07 24.64
N PRO A 72 8.89 35.87 24.16
CA PRO A 72 9.50 34.54 24.09
C PRO A 72 9.60 33.85 25.46
N TYR A 73 9.61 34.61 26.56
CA TYR A 73 9.54 34.08 27.93
C TYR A 73 8.19 33.42 28.20
N ASP A 74 7.10 33.99 27.70
CA ASP A 74 5.75 33.44 27.83
C ASP A 74 5.58 32.14 27.04
N GLU A 75 6.28 31.97 25.91
CA GLU A 75 6.29 30.70 25.16
C GLU A 75 6.95 29.56 25.94
N MET A 76 8.09 29.84 26.59
CA MET A 76 8.79 28.85 27.40
C MET A 76 7.98 28.50 28.65
N ARG A 77 7.34 29.49 29.28
CA ARG A 77 6.44 29.26 30.41
C ARG A 77 5.22 28.44 30.00
N LEU A 78 4.59 28.74 28.87
CA LEU A 78 3.48 27.95 28.33
C LEU A 78 3.91 26.52 27.97
N ALA A 79 5.07 26.33 27.35
CA ALA A 79 5.59 24.99 27.05
C ALA A 79 5.79 24.15 28.32
N ARG A 80 6.26 24.75 29.41
CA ARG A 80 6.32 24.11 30.74
C ARG A 80 4.92 23.78 31.24
N ALA A 81 3.98 24.72 31.19
CA ALA A 81 2.59 24.47 31.60
C ALA A 81 1.96 23.28 30.86
N LEU A 82 2.15 23.20 29.54
CA LEU A 82 1.66 22.08 28.72
C LEU A 82 2.21 20.74 29.19
N TRP A 83 3.50 20.69 29.54
CA TRP A 83 4.09 19.48 30.10
C TRP A 83 3.51 19.15 31.47
N ALA A 84 3.44 20.12 32.39
CA ALA A 84 2.89 19.92 33.73
C ALA A 84 1.50 19.33 33.67
N TRP A 85 0.64 19.94 32.87
CA TRP A 85 -0.75 19.55 32.72
C TRP A 85 -0.88 18.14 32.15
N ASN A 86 -0.02 17.75 31.19
CA ASN A 86 -0.01 16.41 30.60
C ASN A 86 0.89 15.40 31.32
N GLN A 87 1.50 15.74 32.47
CA GLN A 87 2.58 14.92 33.04
C GLN A 87 2.13 13.48 33.36
N ASN A 88 0.97 13.32 34.00
CA ASN A 88 0.45 11.99 34.36
C ASN A 88 0.08 11.19 33.12
N TYR A 89 -0.57 11.84 32.15
CA TYR A 89 -0.92 11.25 30.86
C TYR A 89 0.32 10.76 30.11
N LEU A 90 1.33 11.62 29.95
CA LEU A 90 2.58 11.24 29.28
C LEU A 90 3.32 10.16 30.06
N THR A 91 3.33 10.22 31.39
CA THR A 91 3.95 9.17 32.23
C THR A 91 3.28 7.82 32.01
N ALA A 92 1.96 7.76 31.93
CA ALA A 92 1.22 6.54 31.63
C ALA A 92 1.54 5.98 30.22
N LEU A 93 1.98 6.84 29.29
CA LEU A 93 2.43 6.46 27.95
C LEU A 93 3.95 6.20 27.84
N GLY A 94 4.68 6.17 28.96
CA GLY A 94 6.14 5.94 28.97
C GLY A 94 7.00 7.20 29.08
N GLY A 95 6.41 8.31 29.52
CA GLY A 95 7.08 9.57 29.81
C GLY A 95 7.65 10.25 28.57
N PRO A 96 8.90 10.76 28.60
CA PRO A 96 9.52 11.44 27.45
C PRO A 96 9.60 10.58 26.18
N ALA A 97 9.60 9.25 26.30
CA ALA A 97 9.64 8.34 25.15
C ALA A 97 8.34 8.38 24.32
N ALA A 98 7.23 8.82 24.92
CA ALA A 98 5.94 9.00 24.25
C ALA A 98 5.91 10.20 23.29
N TRP A 99 6.91 11.09 23.35
CA TRP A 99 7.00 12.28 22.49
C TRP A 99 7.37 11.91 21.05
N ARG A 100 6.40 11.36 20.33
CA ARG A 100 6.52 10.78 18.98
C ARG A 100 5.49 11.38 18.04
N THR A 101 5.78 11.28 16.75
CA THR A 101 4.84 11.62 15.68
C THR A 101 3.55 10.82 15.90
N GLY A 102 2.40 11.48 15.77
CA GLY A 102 1.08 10.93 15.98
C GLY A 102 0.56 10.94 17.42
N LEU A 103 1.37 11.33 18.41
CA LEU A 103 0.90 11.46 19.79
C LEU A 103 -0.32 12.39 19.83
N TRP A 104 -1.40 11.90 20.44
CA TRP A 104 -2.56 12.71 20.78
C TRP A 104 -2.21 13.52 22.03
N LEU A 105 -2.03 14.82 21.86
CA LEU A 105 -1.75 15.76 22.94
C LEU A 105 -2.96 16.67 23.15
N PRO A 106 -3.76 16.49 24.22
CA PRO A 106 -4.74 17.50 24.58
C PRO A 106 -4.02 18.80 24.94
N VAL A 107 -4.72 19.93 24.83
CA VAL A 107 -4.23 21.24 25.28
C VAL A 107 -5.24 21.90 26.23
N PRO A 108 -4.82 22.81 27.12
CA PRO A 108 -5.69 23.40 28.15
C PRO A 108 -6.59 24.51 27.59
N VAL A 109 -7.38 24.12 26.60
CA VAL A 109 -8.35 24.93 25.88
C VAL A 109 -9.60 24.08 25.79
N GLU A 110 -10.67 24.51 26.43
CA GLU A 110 -11.96 23.82 26.44
C GLU A 110 -12.90 24.40 25.39
N ILE A 111 -13.82 23.57 24.93
CA ILE A 111 -14.91 24.00 24.06
C ILE A 111 -16.12 24.28 24.94
N ALA A 112 -16.66 25.49 24.84
CA ALA A 112 -17.89 25.85 25.53
C ALA A 112 -19.03 24.92 25.11
N ALA A 113 -20.05 24.77 25.96
CA ALA A 113 -21.17 23.85 25.71
C ALA A 113 -21.95 24.16 24.42
N ASP A 114 -21.92 25.41 23.95
CA ASP A 114 -22.54 25.85 22.70
C ASP A 114 -21.63 25.66 21.46
N GLY A 115 -20.37 25.25 21.65
CA GLY A 115 -19.37 25.12 20.60
C GLY A 115 -18.92 26.43 19.95
N ALA A 116 -19.43 27.57 20.38
CA ALA A 116 -19.16 28.88 19.76
C ALA A 116 -17.89 29.53 20.31
N GLN A 117 -17.43 29.10 21.48
CA GLN A 117 -16.29 29.68 22.18
C GLN A 117 -15.26 28.64 22.59
N TRP A 118 -13.99 29.04 22.52
CA TRP A 118 -12.90 28.36 23.20
C TRP A 118 -12.65 29.03 24.54
N VAL A 119 -12.58 28.25 25.62
CA VAL A 119 -12.39 28.71 26.99
C VAL A 119 -11.00 28.32 27.43
N THR A 120 -10.23 29.28 27.94
CA THR A 120 -8.93 29.00 28.55
C THR A 120 -8.69 29.90 29.74
N ASP A 121 -7.88 29.43 30.69
CA ASP A 121 -7.48 30.15 31.89
C ASP A 121 -5.96 30.30 31.90
N TRP A 122 -5.46 31.40 31.32
CA TRP A 122 -4.03 31.64 31.21
C TRP A 122 -3.34 31.81 32.57
N ASP A 123 -4.06 32.24 33.61
CA ASP A 123 -3.50 32.39 34.95
C ASP A 123 -3.30 31.01 35.60
N THR A 124 -4.30 30.12 35.48
CA THR A 124 -4.17 28.72 35.91
C THR A 124 -3.07 28.00 35.13
N VAL A 125 -3.02 28.16 33.81
CA VAL A 125 -1.97 27.60 32.95
C VAL A 125 -0.58 28.10 33.38
N ALA A 126 -0.44 29.40 33.66
CA ALA A 126 0.80 29.97 34.15
C ALA A 126 1.22 29.38 35.52
N GLY A 127 0.25 29.13 36.40
CA GLY A 127 0.48 28.45 37.68
C GLY A 127 1.08 27.05 37.55
N TRP A 128 0.65 26.27 36.55
CA TRP A 128 1.24 24.95 36.27
C TRP A 128 2.70 25.01 35.83
N ALA A 129 3.08 26.05 35.08
CA ALA A 129 4.47 26.26 34.68
C ALA A 129 5.39 26.50 35.88
N ASP A 130 4.90 27.25 36.86
CA ASP A 130 5.66 27.63 38.06
C ASP A 130 5.79 26.45 39.04
N ALA A 131 4.82 25.55 39.05
CA ALA A 131 4.84 24.32 39.85
C ALA A 131 5.87 23.28 39.36
N LEU A 132 6.36 23.39 38.11
CA LEU A 132 7.35 22.49 37.57
C LEU A 132 8.77 22.80 38.07
N PRO A 133 9.55 21.82 38.55
CA PRO A 133 10.94 22.03 38.92
C PRO A 133 11.81 22.54 37.76
N ALA A 134 12.83 23.34 38.05
CA ALA A 134 13.74 23.91 37.03
C ALA A 134 14.64 22.87 36.32
N GLY A 135 14.66 21.61 36.76
CA GLY A 135 15.58 20.55 36.30
C GLY A 135 14.89 19.29 35.79
N LEU A 136 13.85 19.43 34.96
CA LEU A 136 13.01 18.31 34.52
C LEU A 136 13.71 17.22 33.68
N GLY A 137 14.88 17.51 33.12
CA GLY A 137 15.54 16.60 32.16
C GLY A 137 14.80 16.50 30.82
N ILE A 138 13.83 17.37 30.56
CA ILE A 138 13.03 17.38 29.32
C ILE A 138 13.49 18.57 28.49
N SER A 139 13.82 18.31 27.23
CA SER A 139 14.08 19.37 26.27
C SER A 139 12.78 19.84 25.64
N LEU A 140 12.36 21.08 25.94
CA LEU A 140 11.16 21.70 25.36
C LEU A 140 11.28 21.91 23.83
N ASP A 141 12.51 21.86 23.32
CA ASP A 141 12.87 21.98 21.91
C ASP A 141 13.15 20.60 21.27
N GLN A 142 12.95 19.50 22.00
CA GLN A 142 13.08 18.16 21.43
C GLN A 142 11.96 17.92 20.41
N PRO A 143 12.31 17.61 19.15
CA PRO A 143 11.31 17.25 18.16
C PRO A 143 10.68 15.90 18.49
N ALA A 144 9.39 15.77 18.16
CA ALA A 144 8.68 14.51 18.14
C ALA A 144 9.47 13.52 17.28
N GLN A 145 9.77 12.35 17.85
CA GLN A 145 10.50 11.31 17.13
C GLN A 145 9.66 10.78 15.97
N HIS A 146 10.31 10.41 14.87
CA HIS A 146 9.63 9.75 13.76
C HIS A 146 9.14 8.37 14.20
N LEU A 147 7.97 7.96 13.68
CA LEU A 147 7.50 6.60 13.88
C LEU A 147 8.36 5.63 13.05
N PRO A 148 8.86 4.54 13.64
CA PRO A 148 9.55 3.51 12.88
C PRO A 148 8.58 2.76 11.97
N LEU A 149 9.14 2.12 10.95
CA LEU A 149 8.43 1.11 10.17
C LEU A 149 8.43 -0.21 10.98
N PRO A 150 7.28 -0.81 11.28
CA PRO A 150 7.23 -2.08 11.99
C PRO A 150 7.66 -3.23 11.08
N ASP A 151 8.60 -4.07 11.54
CA ASP A 151 8.87 -5.35 10.87
C ASP A 151 7.64 -6.25 11.02
N PRO A 152 6.93 -6.58 9.93
CA PRO A 152 5.65 -7.28 10.04
C PRO A 152 5.80 -8.72 10.57
N ALA A 153 6.96 -9.37 10.38
CA ALA A 153 7.22 -10.70 10.92
C ALA A 153 7.49 -10.65 12.43
N ALA A 154 8.28 -9.66 12.87
CA ALA A 154 8.50 -9.41 14.29
C ALA A 154 7.20 -9.04 15.00
N LEU A 155 6.41 -8.13 14.41
CA LEU A 155 5.14 -7.65 14.94
C LEU A 155 4.16 -8.80 15.22
N THR A 156 4.02 -9.73 14.27
CA THR A 156 3.16 -10.91 14.43
C THR A 156 3.55 -11.72 15.67
N SER A 157 4.86 -11.96 15.85
CA SER A 157 5.40 -12.74 16.97
C SER A 157 5.28 -11.99 18.31
N GLU A 158 5.53 -10.69 18.31
CA GLU A 158 5.40 -9.81 19.48
C GLU A 158 3.94 -9.71 19.95
N VAL A 159 2.98 -9.62 19.03
CA VAL A 159 1.56 -9.63 19.35
C VAL A 159 1.14 -10.96 19.93
N ALA A 160 1.52 -12.08 19.32
CA ALA A 160 1.19 -13.41 19.84
C ALA A 160 1.73 -13.62 21.26
N ALA A 161 2.98 -13.20 21.51
CA ALA A 161 3.57 -13.23 22.85
C ALA A 161 2.87 -12.26 23.83
N GLY A 162 2.40 -11.12 23.33
CA GLY A 162 1.66 -10.13 24.11
C GLY A 162 0.26 -10.58 24.52
N LEU A 163 -0.42 -11.35 23.68
CA LEU A 163 -1.76 -11.90 23.94
C LEU A 163 -1.73 -13.13 24.86
N ALA A 164 -0.61 -13.87 24.88
CA ALA A 164 -0.49 -15.09 25.65
C ALA A 164 -0.80 -14.88 27.15
N GLY A 165 -1.88 -15.51 27.61
CA GLY A 165 -2.30 -15.51 29.02
C GLY A 165 -3.09 -14.28 29.48
N ARG A 166 -3.47 -13.39 28.56
CA ARG A 166 -4.39 -12.27 28.85
C ARG A 166 -5.83 -12.63 28.54
N ASP A 167 -6.75 -12.06 29.30
CA ASP A 167 -8.17 -12.07 28.93
C ASP A 167 -8.53 -10.90 27.99
N LEU A 168 -9.76 -10.88 27.49
CA LEU A 168 -10.21 -9.86 26.54
C LEU A 168 -10.26 -8.46 27.16
N ASP A 169 -10.56 -8.33 28.45
CA ASP A 169 -10.60 -7.05 29.16
C ASP A 169 -9.19 -6.44 29.26
N GLU A 170 -8.19 -7.24 29.64
CA GLU A 170 -6.80 -6.83 29.69
C GLU A 170 -6.26 -6.45 28.29
N VAL A 171 -6.73 -7.11 27.25
CA VAL A 171 -6.41 -6.77 25.85
C VAL A 171 -7.10 -5.46 25.45
N ALA A 172 -8.37 -5.27 25.82
CA ALA A 172 -9.14 -4.07 25.55
C ALA A 172 -8.49 -2.83 26.20
N ASP A 173 -8.12 -2.93 27.48
CA ASP A 173 -7.44 -1.85 28.23
C ASP A 173 -6.14 -1.41 27.55
N VAL A 174 -5.34 -2.36 27.06
CA VAL A 174 -4.10 -2.06 26.36
C VAL A 174 -4.35 -1.37 25.03
N ILE A 175 -5.27 -1.90 24.22
CA ILE A 175 -5.61 -1.30 22.92
C ILE A 175 -6.17 0.10 23.14
N GLU A 176 -7.07 0.28 24.09
CA GLU A 176 -7.71 1.55 24.38
C GLU A 176 -6.68 2.61 24.78
N ARG A 177 -5.78 2.29 25.72
CA ARG A 177 -4.69 3.17 26.11
C ARG A 177 -3.83 3.57 24.91
N ASP A 178 -3.48 2.62 24.06
CA ASP A 178 -2.61 2.86 22.91
C ASP A 178 -3.34 3.68 21.82
N LEU A 179 -4.64 3.45 21.64
CA LEU A 179 -5.52 4.15 20.71
C LEU A 179 -5.71 5.63 21.09
N VAL A 180 -5.99 5.92 22.36
CA VAL A 180 -6.12 7.31 22.84
C VAL A 180 -4.78 7.98 23.11
N GLY A 181 -3.69 7.21 23.21
CA GLY A 181 -2.33 7.71 23.36
C GLY A 181 -1.73 8.17 22.05
N ASN A 182 -1.50 7.23 21.14
CA ASN A 182 -0.89 7.49 19.84
C ASN A 182 -1.45 6.49 18.80
N PRO A 183 -2.62 6.79 18.19
CA PRO A 183 -3.27 5.86 17.26
C PRO A 183 -2.39 5.58 16.04
N PHE A 184 -1.54 6.53 15.64
CA PHE A 184 -0.58 6.32 14.56
C PHE A 184 0.46 5.28 14.97
N GLU A 185 1.14 5.42 16.10
CA GLU A 185 2.12 4.42 16.54
C GLU A 185 1.50 3.02 16.65
N ALA A 186 0.31 2.93 17.23
CA ALA A 186 -0.35 1.69 17.57
C ALA A 186 -1.05 0.98 16.39
N VAL A 187 -1.34 1.67 15.28
CA VAL A 187 -2.23 1.18 14.21
C VAL A 187 -1.93 -0.25 13.74
N PHE A 188 -0.66 -0.56 13.45
CA PHE A 188 -0.29 -1.88 12.95
C PHE A 188 -0.42 -2.96 14.03
N ARG A 189 -0.04 -2.64 15.27
CA ARG A 189 -0.14 -3.57 16.40
C ARG A 189 -1.60 -3.88 16.73
N ILE A 190 -2.47 -2.87 16.77
CA ILE A 190 -3.90 -3.07 17.05
C ILE A 190 -4.56 -3.87 15.92
N VAL A 191 -4.27 -3.56 14.65
CA VAL A 191 -4.79 -4.36 13.52
C VAL A 191 -4.34 -5.81 13.62
N GLU A 192 -3.09 -6.07 13.99
CA GLU A 192 -2.58 -7.43 14.16
C GLU A 192 -3.19 -8.15 15.37
N ILE A 193 -3.41 -7.47 16.51
CA ILE A 193 -4.14 -8.03 17.65
C ILE A 193 -5.55 -8.47 17.21
N LEU A 194 -6.31 -7.58 16.56
CA LEU A 194 -7.66 -7.87 16.10
C LEU A 194 -7.70 -8.99 15.03
N ARG A 195 -6.61 -9.17 14.27
CA ARG A 195 -6.48 -10.28 13.32
C ARG A 195 -6.24 -11.61 14.03
N GLN A 196 -5.36 -11.65 15.02
CA GLN A 196 -5.05 -12.86 15.77
C GLN A 196 -6.24 -13.30 16.63
N VAL A 197 -6.88 -12.37 17.36
CA VAL A 197 -8.10 -12.67 18.14
C VAL A 197 -9.18 -13.24 17.21
N ARG A 198 -9.47 -12.62 16.06
CA ARG A 198 -10.47 -13.15 15.10
C ARG A 198 -10.10 -14.51 14.51
N ALA A 199 -8.80 -14.77 14.34
CA ALA A 199 -8.33 -16.04 13.80
C ALA A 199 -8.46 -17.18 14.83
N ASP A 200 -8.30 -16.85 16.12
CA ASP A 200 -8.47 -17.78 17.24
C ASP A 200 -9.97 -18.01 17.53
N ASP A 201 -10.75 -16.94 17.70
CA ASP A 201 -12.20 -16.96 17.87
C ASP A 201 -12.87 -15.69 17.27
N PRO A 202 -13.72 -15.82 16.24
CA PRO A 202 -14.46 -14.69 15.67
C PRO A 202 -15.40 -13.97 16.64
N ASP A 203 -16.00 -14.68 17.61
CA ASP A 203 -16.96 -14.10 18.55
C ASP A 203 -16.21 -13.23 19.59
N ASP A 204 -15.06 -13.70 20.09
CA ASP A 204 -14.17 -12.92 20.96
C ASP A 204 -13.72 -11.62 20.28
N ALA A 205 -13.51 -11.63 18.96
CA ALA A 205 -13.14 -10.43 18.22
C ALA A 205 -14.30 -9.41 18.14
N VAL A 206 -15.55 -9.88 18.08
CA VAL A 206 -16.74 -9.02 18.14
C VAL A 206 -16.90 -8.44 19.54
N GLU A 207 -16.76 -9.28 20.58
CA GLU A 207 -16.82 -8.85 21.98
C GLU A 207 -15.73 -7.82 22.28
N LEU A 208 -14.48 -8.11 21.96
CA LEU A 208 -13.36 -7.16 22.13
C LEU A 208 -13.63 -5.85 21.40
N ALA A 209 -14.15 -5.89 20.17
CA ALA A 209 -14.47 -4.69 19.42
C ALA A 209 -15.60 -3.88 20.07
N ALA A 210 -16.64 -4.54 20.58
CA ALA A 210 -17.74 -3.89 21.30
C ALA A 210 -17.27 -3.26 22.61
N THR A 211 -16.48 -3.98 23.42
CA THR A 211 -15.87 -3.49 24.66
C THR A 211 -15.01 -2.25 24.41
N LEU A 212 -14.16 -2.29 23.37
CA LEU A 212 -13.34 -1.14 22.99
C LEU A 212 -14.16 0.09 22.61
N VAL A 213 -15.22 -0.09 21.83
CA VAL A 213 -16.09 1.03 21.45
C VAL A 213 -16.86 1.56 22.66
N GLY A 214 -17.35 0.68 23.54
CA GLY A 214 -18.06 1.05 24.76
C GLY A 214 -17.18 1.82 25.77
N GLY A 215 -15.86 1.60 25.76
CA GLY A 215 -14.91 2.37 26.54
C GLY A 215 -14.71 3.80 26.03
N LEU A 216 -14.87 4.04 24.73
CA LEU A 216 -14.58 5.34 24.12
C LEU A 216 -15.78 6.28 24.19
N SER A 217 -15.54 7.52 24.62
CA SER A 217 -16.55 8.57 24.52
C SER A 217 -16.84 8.96 23.06
N ALA A 218 -18.04 9.47 22.78
CA ALA A 218 -18.40 9.94 21.44
C ALA A 218 -17.38 10.93 20.86
N GLY A 219 -16.91 11.89 21.67
CA GLY A 219 -15.90 12.84 21.21
C GLY A 219 -14.52 12.19 21.00
N GLU A 220 -14.17 11.09 21.68
CA GLU A 220 -12.94 10.36 21.36
C GLU A 220 -13.06 9.62 20.04
N LEU A 221 -14.20 8.98 19.78
CA LEU A 221 -14.50 8.35 18.49
C LEU A 221 -14.43 9.36 17.34
N GLU A 222 -15.01 10.56 17.49
CA GLU A 222 -14.92 11.63 16.49
C GLU A 222 -13.49 12.11 16.23
N MET A 223 -12.69 12.25 17.30
CA MET A 223 -11.30 12.68 17.21
C MET A 223 -10.45 11.64 16.46
N LEU A 224 -10.65 10.37 16.76
CA LEU A 224 -10.00 9.24 16.09
C LEU A 224 -10.43 9.13 14.63
N ALA A 225 -11.74 9.22 14.35
CA ALA A 225 -12.28 9.17 12.98
C ALA A 225 -11.74 10.30 12.09
N GLY A 226 -11.33 11.41 12.70
CA GLY A 226 -10.77 12.57 12.03
C GLY A 226 -9.34 12.43 11.54
N VAL A 227 -8.60 11.38 11.92
CA VAL A 227 -7.21 11.17 11.53
C VAL A 227 -7.01 9.80 10.89
N THR A 228 -6.08 9.66 9.95
CA THR A 228 -5.98 8.44 9.11
C THR A 228 -5.82 7.16 9.93
N ALA A 229 -4.94 7.14 10.92
CA ALA A 229 -4.71 5.95 11.74
C ALA A 229 -5.93 5.61 12.64
N GLY A 230 -6.52 6.61 13.29
CA GLY A 230 -7.72 6.41 14.11
C GLY A 230 -8.91 5.95 13.27
N HIS A 231 -9.13 6.58 12.11
CA HIS A 231 -10.17 6.21 11.17
C HIS A 231 -10.02 4.77 10.67
N ALA A 232 -8.79 4.34 10.35
CA ALA A 232 -8.50 2.97 9.96
C ALA A 232 -8.89 1.96 11.06
N LEU A 233 -8.56 2.29 12.32
CA LEU A 233 -8.89 1.44 13.46
C LEU A 233 -10.40 1.39 13.72
N LEU A 234 -11.10 2.51 13.64
CA LEU A 234 -12.56 2.54 13.80
C LEU A 234 -13.27 1.78 12.68
N ARG A 235 -12.81 1.88 11.42
CA ARG A 235 -13.31 1.04 10.32
C ARG A 235 -13.05 -0.43 10.57
N ARG A 236 -11.89 -0.76 11.18
CA ARG A 236 -11.56 -2.13 11.54
C ARG A 236 -12.51 -2.69 12.60
N LEU A 237 -12.80 -1.91 13.65
CA LEU A 237 -13.79 -2.26 14.66
C LEU A 237 -15.19 -2.43 14.02
N TRP A 238 -15.57 -1.50 13.13
CA TRP A 238 -16.81 -1.62 12.34
C TRP A 238 -16.90 -2.92 11.53
N ALA A 239 -15.81 -3.35 10.91
CA ALA A 239 -15.81 -4.59 10.12
C ALA A 239 -16.03 -5.85 10.97
N LEU A 240 -15.78 -5.80 12.28
CA LEU A 240 -16.05 -6.88 13.22
C LEU A 240 -17.49 -6.83 13.74
N VAL A 241 -17.93 -5.67 14.24
CA VAL A 241 -19.28 -5.54 14.82
C VAL A 241 -20.38 -5.38 13.77
N GLY A 242 -20.06 -4.92 12.56
CA GLY A 242 -21.02 -4.62 11.50
C GLY A 242 -21.91 -5.80 11.11
N PRO A 243 -21.34 -7.01 10.88
CA PRO A 243 -22.12 -8.20 10.56
C PRO A 243 -22.78 -8.92 11.75
N ALA A 244 -22.44 -8.57 12.99
CA ALA A 244 -22.95 -9.26 14.19
C ALA A 244 -24.37 -8.78 14.56
N ASP A 245 -25.20 -9.61 15.17
CA ASP A 245 -26.58 -9.26 15.52
C ASP A 245 -26.77 -8.96 17.02
N GLY A 246 -27.47 -7.87 17.34
CA GLY A 246 -27.93 -7.51 18.70
C GLY A 246 -26.86 -7.17 19.75
N GLY A 247 -27.31 -6.82 20.97
CA GLY A 247 -26.47 -6.63 22.16
C GLY A 247 -25.44 -5.51 22.05
N ASP A 248 -24.29 -5.69 22.69
CA ASP A 248 -23.20 -4.69 22.73
C ASP A 248 -22.65 -4.36 21.32
N ALA A 249 -22.76 -5.29 20.36
CA ALA A 249 -22.39 -5.02 18.98
C ALA A 249 -23.32 -4.00 18.31
N GLU A 250 -24.61 -3.97 18.68
CA GLU A 250 -25.56 -2.95 18.22
C GLU A 250 -25.20 -1.58 18.78
N ASP A 251 -24.94 -1.49 20.07
CA ASP A 251 -24.51 -0.25 20.72
C ASP A 251 -23.19 0.28 20.13
N ALA A 252 -22.25 -0.63 19.84
CA ALA A 252 -21.00 -0.28 19.17
C ALA A 252 -21.23 0.26 17.75
N ARG A 253 -22.16 -0.31 16.96
CA ARG A 253 -22.52 0.23 15.64
C ARG A 253 -23.17 1.61 15.76
N GLU A 254 -24.02 1.80 16.75
CA GLU A 254 -24.70 3.08 17.01
C GLU A 254 -23.71 4.18 17.42
N ALA A 255 -22.61 3.84 18.09
CA ALA A 255 -21.53 4.76 18.40
C ALA A 255 -20.58 5.01 17.22
N LEU A 256 -20.19 3.97 16.48
CA LEU A 256 -19.26 4.07 15.36
C LEU A 256 -19.86 4.75 14.13
N GLY A 257 -21.14 4.49 13.83
CA GLY A 257 -21.81 4.99 12.63
C GLY A 257 -21.72 6.51 12.49
N PRO A 258 -22.13 7.31 13.49
CA PRO A 258 -22.01 8.76 13.47
C PRO A 258 -20.54 9.23 13.47
N ALA A 259 -19.66 8.59 14.24
CA ALA A 259 -18.26 8.98 14.34
C ALA A 259 -17.50 8.84 13.01
N LEU A 260 -17.74 7.74 12.29
CA LEU A 260 -17.23 7.53 10.93
C LEU A 260 -17.98 8.38 9.89
N GLY A 261 -19.17 8.89 10.22
CA GLY A 261 -20.03 9.58 9.27
C GLY A 261 -20.63 8.65 8.23
N LEU A 262 -21.02 7.44 8.66
CA LEU A 262 -21.75 6.48 7.82
C LEU A 262 -23.16 7.00 7.51
N THR A 263 -23.81 6.40 6.51
CA THR A 263 -25.18 6.77 6.12
C THR A 263 -26.13 5.65 6.49
N ARG A 264 -27.35 5.97 6.96
CA ARG A 264 -28.40 4.96 7.16
C ARG A 264 -29.20 4.71 5.88
N THR A 265 -29.67 3.49 5.71
CA THR A 265 -30.69 3.11 4.72
C THR A 265 -32.05 3.67 5.12
N GLY A 266 -33.04 3.58 4.22
CA GLY A 266 -34.43 3.97 4.53
C GLY A 266 -35.08 3.15 5.65
N SER A 267 -34.56 1.95 5.96
CA SER A 267 -34.99 1.13 7.10
C SER A 267 -34.26 1.44 8.40
N GLY A 268 -33.34 2.41 8.41
CA GLY A 268 -32.57 2.80 9.59
C GLY A 268 -31.28 1.99 9.80
N ALA A 269 -31.01 0.94 9.02
CA ALA A 269 -29.74 0.20 9.12
C ALA A 269 -28.57 1.03 8.58
N TRP A 270 -27.44 1.05 9.26
CA TRP A 270 -26.21 1.67 8.77
C TRP A 270 -25.70 0.98 7.50
N GLN A 271 -25.24 1.77 6.54
CA GLN A 271 -24.58 1.27 5.34
C GLN A 271 -23.10 1.09 5.62
N PRO A 272 -22.51 -0.05 5.22
CA PRO A 272 -21.11 -0.30 5.45
C PRO A 272 -20.24 0.62 4.58
N PRO A 273 -19.03 0.95 5.06
CA PRO A 273 -18.19 1.99 4.47
C PRO A 273 -17.59 1.61 3.11
N ASP A 274 -17.75 0.37 2.67
CA ASP A 274 -17.38 -0.14 1.34
C ASP A 274 -18.55 -0.06 0.33
N VAL A 275 -19.76 0.31 0.77
CA VAL A 275 -20.93 0.55 -0.08
C VAL A 275 -21.17 2.04 -0.30
N ILE A 276 -21.23 2.80 0.80
CA ILE A 276 -21.24 4.28 0.79
C ILE A 276 -20.04 4.76 1.58
N GLY A 277 -19.23 5.63 0.97
CA GLY A 277 -18.05 6.15 1.61
C GLY A 277 -18.40 6.95 2.86
N PRO A 278 -17.63 6.82 3.96
CA PRO A 278 -17.84 7.65 5.13
C PRO A 278 -17.72 9.15 4.76
N THR A 279 -18.60 9.97 5.32
CA THR A 279 -18.57 11.43 5.10
C THR A 279 -17.42 12.10 5.83
N VAL A 280 -16.91 11.49 6.91
CA VAL A 280 -15.71 11.93 7.59
C VAL A 280 -14.50 11.51 6.76
N VAL A 281 -13.82 12.49 6.17
CA VAL A 281 -12.54 12.30 5.49
C VAL A 281 -11.42 12.50 6.51
N PRO A 282 -10.62 11.47 6.82
CA PRO A 282 -9.57 11.60 7.80
C PRO A 282 -8.40 12.42 7.28
N ASP A 283 -7.83 13.25 8.14
CA ASP A 283 -6.61 14.00 7.87
C ASP A 283 -5.37 13.14 8.15
N GLU A 284 -4.40 13.21 7.25
CA GLU A 284 -3.06 12.65 7.48
C GLU A 284 -2.17 13.68 8.17
N LEU A 285 -1.15 13.24 8.90
CA LEU A 285 -0.20 14.17 9.51
C LEU A 285 0.52 14.99 8.42
N PRO A 286 0.79 16.29 8.68
CA PRO A 286 1.52 17.12 7.73
C PRO A 286 2.94 16.59 7.52
N PRO A 287 3.42 16.48 6.27
CA PRO A 287 4.75 15.97 5.98
C PRO A 287 5.84 16.88 6.55
N VAL A 288 7.01 16.29 6.78
CA VAL A 288 8.22 17.08 7.02
C VAL A 288 8.42 17.96 5.79
N PRO A 289 8.58 19.29 5.93
CA PRO A 289 9.01 20.12 4.81
C PRO A 289 10.30 19.51 4.24
N PRO A 290 10.34 19.16 2.94
CA PRO A 290 11.49 18.45 2.39
C PRO A 290 12.75 19.26 2.68
N ALA A 291 13.78 18.59 3.19
CA ALA A 291 15.08 19.23 3.34
C ALA A 291 15.48 19.82 1.97
N PRO A 292 16.00 21.07 1.93
CA PRO A 292 16.40 21.65 0.66
C PRO A 292 17.38 20.70 -0.02
N LEU A 293 17.09 20.33 -1.27
CA LEU A 293 17.97 19.48 -2.06
C LEU A 293 19.38 20.07 -2.01
N VAL A 294 20.34 19.29 -1.50
CA VAL A 294 21.74 19.69 -1.53
C VAL A 294 22.16 19.75 -3.00
N LYS A 295 22.25 20.97 -3.55
CA LYS A 295 22.60 21.21 -4.96
C LYS A 295 23.83 20.37 -5.34
N GLY A 296 23.71 19.61 -6.42
CA GLY A 296 24.81 18.84 -7.00
C GLY A 296 25.04 17.44 -6.41
N LYS A 297 24.30 17.03 -5.38
CA LYS A 297 24.37 15.66 -4.86
C LYS A 297 23.06 14.93 -5.14
N LYS A 298 23.11 13.92 -6.00
CA LYS A 298 22.03 12.92 -6.03
C LYS A 298 21.95 12.28 -4.63
N PRO A 299 20.75 12.02 -4.08
CA PRO A 299 20.63 11.22 -2.87
C PRO A 299 21.47 9.96 -3.05
N ALA A 300 22.29 9.63 -2.07
CA ALA A 300 23.01 8.37 -2.12
C ALA A 300 21.95 7.25 -2.21
N PRO A 301 22.10 6.28 -3.14
CA PRO A 301 21.27 5.10 -3.07
C PRO A 301 21.52 4.46 -1.71
N GLN A 302 20.46 4.18 -0.93
CA GLN A 302 20.60 3.51 0.38
C GLN A 302 21.12 2.06 0.24
N GLY A 303 21.31 1.57 -0.99
CA GLY A 303 21.61 0.17 -1.27
C GLY A 303 20.42 -0.72 -0.95
N LEU A 304 20.56 -2.02 -1.21
CA LEU A 304 19.58 -3.05 -0.82
C LEU A 304 19.76 -3.40 0.66
N ARG A 305 19.59 -2.43 1.54
CA ARG A 305 19.55 -2.68 2.99
C ARG A 305 18.11 -2.91 3.41
N SER A 306 17.90 -3.97 4.17
CA SER A 306 16.58 -4.27 4.72
C SER A 306 16.07 -3.07 5.54
N PRO A 307 14.85 -2.57 5.27
CA PRO A 307 14.23 -1.48 6.02
C PRO A 307 14.14 -1.76 7.52
N TRP A 308 14.10 -3.03 7.91
CA TRP A 308 13.98 -3.46 9.30
C TRP A 308 15.30 -3.36 10.06
N LYS A 309 16.43 -3.39 9.33
CA LYS A 309 17.77 -3.20 9.89
C LYS A 309 18.21 -1.74 9.87
N ASP A 310 17.64 -0.96 8.97
CA ASP A 310 17.81 0.49 8.89
C ASP A 310 16.43 1.15 8.69
N PRO A 311 15.69 1.40 9.79
CA PRO A 311 14.34 1.94 9.73
C PRO A 311 14.31 3.37 9.22
N THR A 312 15.46 4.01 9.01
CA THR A 312 15.52 5.38 8.50
C THR A 312 15.29 5.39 6.99
N GLU A 313 14.25 6.11 6.58
CA GLU A 313 14.01 6.40 5.16
C GLU A 313 15.10 7.32 4.61
N ASN A 314 15.30 7.28 3.29
CA ASN A 314 16.31 8.13 2.65
C ASN A 314 15.94 9.59 2.92
N PRO A 315 16.78 10.40 3.59
CA PRO A 315 16.46 11.79 3.86
C PRO A 315 16.46 12.66 2.59
N GLY A 316 16.95 12.13 1.46
CA GLY A 316 16.88 12.78 0.16
C GLY A 316 15.74 12.23 -0.70
N GLY A 317 15.20 13.09 -1.57
CA GLY A 317 14.10 12.75 -2.47
C GLY A 317 12.81 13.48 -2.09
N ARG A 318 11.70 13.00 -2.64
CA ARG A 318 10.34 13.40 -2.27
C ARG A 318 9.85 12.52 -1.14
N HIS A 319 9.05 13.10 -0.26
CA HIS A 319 8.49 12.43 0.90
C HIS A 319 6.98 12.57 0.93
N THR A 320 6.31 11.63 1.59
CA THR A 320 4.87 11.69 1.87
C THR A 320 4.59 11.00 3.20
N MET A 321 3.60 11.50 3.93
CA MET A 321 3.12 10.87 5.15
C MET A 321 2.06 9.85 4.81
N VAL A 322 2.17 8.65 5.39
CA VAL A 322 1.10 7.64 5.32
C VAL A 322 1.01 6.96 6.67
N LEU A 323 -0.17 7.03 7.29
CA LEU A 323 -0.41 6.57 8.65
C LEU A 323 0.67 7.10 9.61
N GLY A 324 1.02 8.38 9.52
CA GLY A 324 2.02 8.99 10.40
C GLY A 324 3.48 8.56 10.19
N ARG A 325 3.79 7.77 9.15
CA ARG A 325 5.17 7.43 8.77
C ARG A 325 5.62 8.33 7.62
N ASP A 326 6.80 8.91 7.77
CA ASP A 326 7.45 9.70 6.72
C ASP A 326 8.18 8.77 5.75
N LEU A 327 7.64 8.64 4.53
CA LEU A 327 8.14 7.72 3.51
C LEU A 327 8.84 8.48 2.39
N CYS A 328 10.09 8.11 2.10
CA CYS A 328 10.72 8.56 0.87
C CYS A 328 10.01 7.90 -0.32
N ILE A 329 9.61 8.65 -1.32
CA ILE A 329 8.98 8.14 -2.56
C ILE A 329 9.87 8.40 -3.78
N GLY A 330 11.17 8.56 -3.51
CA GLY A 330 12.23 8.64 -4.50
C GLY A 330 12.32 10.01 -5.16
N THR A 331 12.63 10.05 -6.45
CA THR A 331 12.82 11.31 -7.19
C THR A 331 11.63 11.59 -8.11
N THR A 332 11.48 12.85 -8.56
CA THR A 332 10.60 13.12 -9.69
C THR A 332 11.22 12.51 -10.96
N ALA A 333 10.46 11.68 -11.64
CA ALA A 333 10.78 11.15 -12.96
C ALA A 333 9.75 11.64 -13.99
N SER A 334 10.13 11.61 -15.25
CA SER A 334 9.24 11.90 -16.37
C SER A 334 9.39 10.87 -17.48
N HIS A 335 8.29 10.55 -18.16
CA HIS A 335 8.26 9.70 -19.34
C HIS A 335 7.53 10.42 -20.47
N VAL A 336 8.16 10.49 -21.64
CA VAL A 336 7.59 11.11 -22.85
C VAL A 336 7.15 10.00 -23.80
N GLN A 337 5.87 9.98 -24.14
CA GLN A 337 5.29 9.07 -25.13
C GLN A 337 5.61 9.54 -26.57
N GLU A 338 5.42 8.66 -27.55
CA GLU A 338 5.61 8.96 -28.97
C GLU A 338 4.72 10.12 -29.45
N ASN A 339 3.49 10.22 -28.93
CA ASN A 339 2.55 11.32 -29.21
C ASN A 339 2.89 12.64 -28.46
N LYS A 340 4.05 12.70 -27.80
CA LYS A 340 4.57 13.81 -26.99
C LYS A 340 3.84 14.07 -25.67
N THR A 341 2.96 13.17 -25.24
CA THR A 341 2.39 13.23 -23.89
C THR A 341 3.48 12.95 -22.86
N VAL A 342 3.58 13.79 -21.84
CA VAL A 342 4.58 13.70 -20.78
C VAL A 342 3.88 13.34 -19.49
N TRP A 343 4.33 12.26 -18.84
CA TRP A 343 3.88 11.85 -17.52
C TRP A 343 4.98 12.15 -16.52
N THR A 344 4.67 12.84 -15.43
CA THR A 344 5.63 13.26 -14.40
C THR A 344 5.11 12.94 -13.02
N GLY A 345 5.98 12.43 -12.15
CA GLY A 345 5.63 12.19 -10.76
C GLY A 345 6.73 11.41 -10.04
N PRO A 346 6.47 10.92 -8.83
CA PRO A 346 7.48 10.23 -8.02
C PRO A 346 7.82 8.84 -8.59
N ALA A 347 9.09 8.47 -8.44
CA ALA A 347 9.60 7.15 -8.76
C ALA A 347 10.62 6.71 -7.72
N TYR A 348 10.33 5.58 -7.06
CA TYR A 348 11.16 4.91 -6.08
C TYR A 348 11.53 3.52 -6.58
N ALA A 349 12.83 3.22 -6.60
CA ALA A 349 13.35 1.96 -7.13
C ALA A 349 13.04 0.76 -6.21
N GLY A 350 12.75 1.00 -4.94
CA GLY A 350 12.56 -0.04 -3.93
C GLY A 350 13.84 -0.38 -3.14
N ARG A 351 13.70 -1.00 -1.97
CA ARG A 351 14.78 -1.58 -1.15
C ARG A 351 14.50 -2.98 -0.60
N LEU A 352 13.28 -3.51 -0.76
CA LEU A 352 12.91 -4.87 -0.35
C LEU A 352 13.28 -5.92 -1.41
N ASP A 353 14.43 -6.57 -1.21
CA ASP A 353 14.93 -7.63 -2.11
C ASP A 353 13.93 -8.79 -2.23
N PRO A 354 13.33 -8.98 -3.42
CA PRO A 354 12.34 -10.03 -3.64
C PRO A 354 12.91 -11.43 -3.51
N ALA A 355 14.18 -11.64 -3.90
CA ALA A 355 14.80 -12.95 -3.81
C ALA A 355 15.06 -13.32 -2.35
N ALA A 356 15.50 -12.36 -1.53
CA ALA A 356 15.63 -12.55 -0.09
C ALA A 356 14.29 -12.85 0.57
N PHE A 357 13.23 -12.12 0.21
CA PHE A 357 11.87 -12.37 0.71
C PHE A 357 11.36 -13.76 0.34
N ILE A 358 11.45 -14.15 -0.95
CA ILE A 358 10.99 -15.46 -1.44
C ILE A 358 11.65 -16.59 -0.64
N ARG A 359 12.97 -16.53 -0.43
CA ARG A 359 13.69 -17.53 0.36
C ARG A 359 13.27 -17.53 1.83
N ALA A 360 13.10 -16.36 2.44
CA ALA A 360 12.70 -16.24 3.85
C ALA A 360 11.26 -16.70 4.10
N GLN A 361 10.38 -16.58 3.09
CA GLN A 361 8.95 -16.89 3.18
C GLN A 361 8.55 -18.14 2.40
N ALA A 362 9.50 -19.01 2.02
CA ALA A 362 9.25 -20.16 1.16
C ALA A 362 8.10 -21.06 1.67
N ALA A 363 8.06 -21.32 2.98
CA ALA A 363 6.99 -22.11 3.61
C ALA A 363 5.62 -21.41 3.52
N THR A 364 5.56 -20.11 3.80
CA THR A 364 4.32 -19.31 3.73
C THR A 364 3.82 -19.13 2.29
N ILE A 365 4.75 -19.07 1.33
CA ILE A 365 4.43 -18.97 -0.10
C ILE A 365 3.69 -20.23 -0.60
N GLY A 366 4.06 -21.42 -0.10
CA GLY A 366 3.33 -22.68 -0.31
C GLY A 366 3.25 -23.15 -1.77
N LEU A 367 4.24 -22.83 -2.59
CA LEU A 367 4.29 -23.15 -4.02
C LEU A 367 5.03 -24.48 -4.28
N ASP A 368 4.58 -25.57 -3.68
CA ASP A 368 5.35 -26.82 -3.60
C ASP A 368 5.34 -27.70 -4.86
N ALA A 369 4.43 -27.46 -5.82
CA ALA A 369 4.39 -28.30 -7.01
C ALA A 369 5.62 -28.05 -7.91
N PRO A 370 6.19 -29.08 -8.59
CA PRO A 370 7.41 -28.91 -9.39
C PRO A 370 7.34 -27.78 -10.44
N HIS A 371 6.17 -27.61 -11.07
CA HIS A 371 5.95 -26.54 -12.04
C HIS A 371 5.84 -25.16 -11.38
N GLU A 372 5.31 -25.07 -10.16
CA GLU A 372 5.26 -23.83 -9.38
C GLU A 372 6.67 -23.42 -8.94
N GLN A 373 7.47 -24.38 -8.45
CA GLN A 373 8.87 -24.15 -8.09
C GLN A 373 9.70 -23.70 -9.29
N ALA A 374 9.52 -24.32 -10.46
CA ALA A 374 10.18 -23.88 -11.69
C ALA A 374 9.85 -22.42 -12.04
N ARG A 375 8.57 -22.01 -11.90
CA ARG A 375 8.16 -20.61 -12.13
C ARG A 375 8.73 -19.67 -11.07
N LEU A 376 8.65 -20.07 -9.80
CA LEU A 376 9.12 -19.28 -8.67
C LEU A 376 10.61 -19.00 -8.79
N ARG A 377 11.40 -19.98 -9.25
CA ARG A 377 12.82 -19.82 -9.53
C ARG A 377 13.09 -18.74 -10.57
N ILE A 378 12.34 -18.73 -11.67
CA ILE A 378 12.47 -17.67 -12.68
C ILE A 378 12.09 -16.32 -12.08
N VAL A 379 10.98 -16.24 -11.34
CA VAL A 379 10.54 -15.01 -10.66
C VAL A 379 11.62 -14.49 -9.71
N GLU A 380 12.20 -15.37 -8.88
CA GLU A 380 13.28 -15.03 -7.94
C GLU A 380 14.48 -14.41 -8.66
N LEU A 381 14.92 -15.00 -9.78
CA LEU A 381 16.09 -14.55 -10.51
C LEU A 381 15.87 -13.24 -11.27
N ILE A 382 14.69 -13.04 -11.87
CA ILE A 382 14.43 -11.85 -12.70
C ILE A 382 13.83 -10.68 -11.91
N ALA A 383 13.16 -10.92 -10.79
CA ALA A 383 12.48 -9.87 -10.02
C ALA A 383 13.38 -8.65 -9.72
N PRO A 384 14.67 -8.80 -9.33
CA PRO A 384 15.54 -7.65 -9.11
C PRO A 384 15.73 -6.73 -10.34
N ASN A 385 15.49 -7.23 -11.56
CA ASN A 385 15.52 -6.43 -12.80
C ASN A 385 14.21 -5.68 -13.04
N GLU A 386 13.12 -6.17 -12.48
CA GLU A 386 11.76 -5.70 -12.72
C GLU A 386 11.24 -4.78 -11.61
N GLY A 387 11.87 -4.79 -10.44
CA GLY A 387 11.55 -3.92 -9.32
C GLY A 387 11.83 -4.61 -7.99
N GLN A 388 11.91 -3.86 -6.90
CA GLN A 388 11.86 -4.46 -5.56
C GLN A 388 10.40 -4.58 -5.11
N LEU A 389 10.13 -5.31 -4.02
CA LEU A 389 8.75 -5.48 -3.51
C LEU A 389 8.07 -4.15 -3.17
N ASP A 390 8.82 -3.19 -2.65
CA ASP A 390 8.36 -1.82 -2.33
C ASP A 390 8.74 -0.79 -3.41
N GLY A 391 9.03 -1.24 -4.63
CA GLY A 391 9.16 -0.34 -5.78
C GLY A 391 7.83 0.35 -6.06
N SER A 392 7.87 1.63 -6.41
CA SER A 392 6.67 2.41 -6.77
C SER A 392 7.00 3.47 -7.82
N ARG A 393 6.15 3.64 -8.83
CA ARG A 393 6.36 4.65 -9.87
C ARG A 393 5.04 5.22 -10.38
N SER A 394 4.94 6.54 -10.34
CA SER A 394 3.84 7.34 -10.89
C SER A 394 4.38 8.37 -11.88
N ALA A 395 5.10 7.90 -12.89
CA ALA A 395 5.85 8.75 -13.82
C ALA A 395 5.79 8.25 -15.28
N ASP A 396 4.73 7.52 -15.61
CA ASP A 396 4.42 7.01 -16.95
C ASP A 396 2.91 6.75 -17.06
N LYS A 397 2.48 6.19 -18.20
CA LYS A 397 1.08 5.91 -18.49
C LYS A 397 0.43 4.90 -17.55
N ALA A 398 1.21 4.21 -16.71
CA ALA A 398 0.66 3.30 -15.72
C ALA A 398 -0.20 4.01 -14.69
N THR A 399 -0.10 5.35 -14.60
CA THR A 399 -0.66 6.18 -13.52
C THR A 399 0.01 5.89 -12.19
N ILE A 400 -0.02 4.64 -11.74
CA ILE A 400 0.87 4.11 -10.72
C ILE A 400 1.24 2.66 -11.07
N SER A 401 2.47 2.29 -10.75
CA SER A 401 2.97 0.91 -10.77
C SER A 401 3.69 0.58 -9.48
N THR A 402 3.68 -0.71 -9.09
CA THR A 402 4.29 -1.16 -7.83
C THR A 402 4.96 -2.54 -7.98
N GLY A 403 5.99 -2.80 -7.18
CA GLY A 403 6.47 -4.15 -6.90
C GLY A 403 7.35 -4.82 -7.96
N ILE A 404 7.55 -6.12 -7.77
CA ILE A 404 8.53 -6.99 -8.46
C ILE A 404 8.30 -7.21 -9.96
N GLN A 405 7.21 -6.67 -10.52
CA GLN A 405 6.86 -6.71 -11.94
C GLN A 405 6.14 -5.43 -12.41
N GLN A 406 6.25 -4.33 -11.66
CA GLN A 406 5.62 -3.04 -11.99
C GLN A 406 4.11 -3.14 -12.27
N TRP A 407 3.39 -3.79 -11.35
CA TRP A 407 1.94 -3.98 -11.42
C TRP A 407 1.23 -2.65 -11.59
N SER A 408 0.66 -2.42 -12.77
CA SER A 408 0.24 -1.10 -13.22
C SER A 408 -1.28 -0.87 -13.11
N ALA A 409 -1.70 0.31 -12.64
CA ALA A 409 -3.12 0.65 -12.45
C ALA A 409 -3.89 0.90 -13.75
N HIS A 410 -3.21 1.33 -14.81
CA HIS A 410 -3.86 1.58 -16.10
C HIS A 410 -4.43 0.33 -16.78
N SER A 411 -4.09 -0.89 -16.33
CA SER A 411 -4.56 -2.14 -16.94
C SER A 411 -5.29 -3.03 -15.95
N ASN A 412 -6.45 -3.52 -16.36
CA ASN A 412 -7.28 -4.44 -15.57
C ASN A 412 -6.73 -5.89 -15.51
N HIS A 413 -5.59 -6.15 -16.14
CA HIS A 413 -4.84 -7.40 -16.02
C HIS A 413 -3.67 -7.32 -15.03
N GLU A 414 -3.35 -6.14 -14.50
CA GLU A 414 -2.12 -5.92 -13.72
C GLU A 414 -2.43 -5.59 -12.25
N LEU A 415 -2.31 -4.33 -11.83
CA LEU A 415 -2.54 -3.95 -10.43
C LEU A 415 -3.92 -4.35 -9.89
N PRO A 416 -5.03 -4.21 -10.64
CA PRO A 416 -6.36 -4.62 -10.16
C PRO A 416 -6.43 -6.12 -9.85
N VAL A 417 -5.74 -6.98 -10.62
CA VAL A 417 -5.69 -8.42 -10.35
C VAL A 417 -4.93 -8.69 -9.04
N LEU A 418 -3.80 -8.01 -8.85
CA LEU A 418 -3.01 -8.10 -7.62
C LEU A 418 -3.82 -7.65 -6.41
N LEU A 419 -4.50 -6.51 -6.53
CA LEU A 419 -5.33 -5.95 -5.45
C LEU A 419 -6.55 -6.83 -5.14
N ALA A 420 -7.19 -7.43 -6.15
CA ALA A 420 -8.28 -8.39 -5.94
C ALA A 420 -7.79 -9.60 -5.12
N ARG A 421 -6.60 -10.12 -5.43
CA ARG A 421 -5.98 -11.19 -4.64
C ARG A 421 -5.64 -10.73 -3.22
N PHE A 422 -5.09 -9.53 -3.07
CA PHE A 422 -4.73 -8.99 -1.76
C PHE A 422 -5.97 -8.77 -0.87
N LYS A 423 -7.04 -8.18 -1.41
CA LYS A 423 -8.32 -8.01 -0.71
C LYS A 423 -8.86 -9.35 -0.21
N ARG A 424 -8.72 -10.42 -0.99
CA ARG A 424 -9.16 -11.77 -0.58
C ARG A 424 -8.24 -12.39 0.47
N ALA A 425 -6.92 -12.27 0.31
CA ALA A 425 -5.94 -12.90 1.19
C ALA A 425 -5.82 -12.20 2.56
N ALA A 426 -6.02 -10.88 2.61
CA ALA A 426 -5.89 -10.08 3.82
C ALA A 426 -6.82 -8.85 3.75
N PRO A 427 -8.14 -9.02 3.88
CA PRO A 427 -9.12 -7.93 3.74
C PRO A 427 -8.83 -6.77 4.70
N ASP A 428 -8.30 -7.07 5.88
CA ASP A 428 -8.04 -6.09 6.94
C ASP A 428 -6.86 -5.18 6.58
N HIS A 429 -5.80 -5.75 5.99
CA HIS A 429 -4.70 -4.94 5.47
C HIS A 429 -5.10 -4.23 4.18
N TYR A 430 -5.95 -4.84 3.35
CA TYR A 430 -6.48 -4.18 2.18
C TYR A 430 -7.23 -2.90 2.56
N ASP A 431 -8.14 -2.96 3.54
CA ASP A 431 -8.84 -1.76 4.01
C ASP A 431 -7.85 -0.72 4.56
N LEU A 432 -6.88 -1.14 5.40
CA LEU A 432 -5.87 -0.25 5.97
C LEU A 432 -5.05 0.53 4.92
N PHE A 433 -4.64 -0.11 3.83
CA PHE A 433 -3.75 0.53 2.85
C PHE A 433 -4.48 1.11 1.63
N PHE A 434 -5.69 0.62 1.33
CA PHE A 434 -6.42 0.92 0.09
C PHE A 434 -7.89 1.28 0.35
N GLY A 435 -8.65 0.42 1.05
CA GLY A 435 -10.10 0.56 1.22
C GLY A 435 -10.53 1.81 1.99
N MET A 436 -9.84 2.18 3.07
CA MET A 436 -10.12 3.40 3.84
C MET A 436 -9.92 4.69 3.03
N TYR A 437 -9.16 4.61 1.93
CA TYR A 437 -8.94 5.71 1.01
C TYR A 437 -9.88 5.68 -0.19
N GLY A 438 -10.94 4.87 -0.11
CA GLY A 438 -11.96 4.74 -1.12
C GLY A 438 -11.55 3.90 -2.33
N LEU A 439 -10.42 3.17 -2.31
CA LEU A 439 -10.10 2.23 -3.40
C LEU A 439 -10.76 0.89 -3.13
N ASP A 440 -11.54 0.43 -4.09
CA ASP A 440 -12.10 -0.90 -4.08
C ASP A 440 -11.79 -1.66 -5.39
N VAL A 441 -11.93 -2.99 -5.35
CA VAL A 441 -11.56 -3.89 -6.42
C VAL A 441 -12.42 -5.15 -6.42
N GLU A 442 -12.75 -5.65 -7.61
CA GLU A 442 -13.41 -6.94 -7.80
C GLU A 442 -13.02 -7.60 -9.12
N PRO A 443 -13.10 -8.94 -9.22
CA PRO A 443 -13.05 -9.64 -10.49
C PRO A 443 -14.09 -9.10 -11.48
N TRP A 444 -13.69 -8.97 -12.74
CA TRP A 444 -14.53 -8.37 -13.77
C TRP A 444 -14.47 -9.17 -15.08
N TRP A 445 -15.15 -8.72 -16.13
CA TRP A 445 -15.11 -9.35 -17.45
C TRP A 445 -14.93 -8.35 -18.59
N ARG A 446 -14.53 -8.89 -19.75
CA ARG A 446 -14.59 -8.19 -21.03
C ARG A 446 -15.81 -8.69 -21.80
N GLY A 447 -16.48 -7.80 -22.52
CA GLY A 447 -17.55 -8.14 -23.45
C GLY A 447 -17.04 -8.96 -24.63
N ALA A 448 -17.97 -9.46 -25.45
CA ALA A 448 -17.64 -10.24 -26.65
C ALA A 448 -16.79 -9.48 -27.68
N ASP A 449 -16.79 -8.14 -27.62
CA ASP A 449 -15.95 -7.26 -28.44
C ASP A 449 -14.52 -7.10 -27.92
N GLY A 450 -14.16 -7.80 -26.84
CA GLY A 450 -12.86 -7.73 -26.19
C GLY A 450 -12.64 -6.44 -25.38
N LYS A 451 -13.64 -5.57 -25.27
CA LYS A 451 -13.56 -4.37 -24.43
C LYS A 451 -14.05 -4.65 -23.03
N GLU A 452 -13.62 -3.85 -22.06
CA GLU A 452 -14.16 -3.92 -20.71
C GLU A 452 -15.69 -3.79 -20.74
N ALA A 453 -16.39 -4.63 -19.96
CA ALA A 453 -17.82 -4.50 -19.83
C ALA A 453 -18.19 -3.13 -19.24
N ARG A 454 -19.15 -2.44 -19.87
CA ARG A 454 -19.62 -1.11 -19.46
C ARG A 454 -20.65 -1.14 -18.33
N ALA A 455 -20.95 -2.32 -17.79
CA ALA A 455 -21.89 -2.45 -16.69
C ALA A 455 -21.33 -1.77 -15.43
N GLU A 456 -22.22 -1.26 -14.58
CA GLU A 456 -21.85 -0.75 -13.25
C GLU A 456 -22.00 -1.82 -12.16
N VAL A 457 -22.71 -2.91 -12.47
CA VAL A 457 -22.92 -4.04 -11.57
C VAL A 457 -22.38 -5.30 -12.21
N ALA A 458 -21.69 -6.12 -11.43
CA ALA A 458 -21.12 -7.38 -11.89
C ALA A 458 -22.21 -8.37 -12.32
N ASP A 459 -22.02 -9.03 -13.47
CA ASP A 459 -22.74 -10.26 -13.80
C ASP A 459 -21.91 -11.45 -13.29
N PRO A 460 -22.35 -12.17 -12.23
CA PRO A 460 -21.57 -13.26 -11.65
C PRO A 460 -21.24 -14.38 -12.66
N VAL A 461 -22.10 -14.63 -13.65
CA VAL A 461 -21.85 -15.67 -14.66
C VAL A 461 -20.72 -15.25 -15.58
N GLN A 462 -20.75 -14.00 -16.06
CA GLN A 462 -19.72 -13.46 -16.95
C GLN A 462 -18.37 -13.30 -16.22
N VAL A 463 -18.40 -12.83 -14.96
CA VAL A 463 -17.20 -12.72 -14.12
C VAL A 463 -16.54 -14.08 -13.93
N ARG A 464 -17.30 -15.12 -13.62
CA ARG A 464 -16.76 -16.49 -13.50
C ARG A 464 -16.19 -17.00 -14.82
N ALA A 465 -16.91 -16.80 -15.92
CA ALA A 465 -16.44 -17.22 -17.24
C ALA A 465 -15.13 -16.52 -17.65
N ALA A 466 -14.94 -15.26 -17.28
CA ALA A 466 -13.73 -14.50 -17.54
C ALA A 466 -12.56 -14.86 -16.61
N ASN A 467 -12.84 -15.43 -15.43
CA ASN A 467 -11.87 -15.74 -14.38
C ASN A 467 -11.97 -17.20 -13.91
N PRO A 468 -11.86 -18.20 -14.79
CA PRO A 468 -12.15 -19.60 -14.43
C PRO A 468 -11.18 -20.18 -13.38
N GLU A 469 -10.00 -19.60 -13.16
CA GLU A 469 -9.06 -20.02 -12.11
C GLU A 469 -9.30 -19.34 -10.77
N ALA A 470 -10.17 -18.34 -10.70
CA ALA A 470 -10.50 -17.69 -9.45
C ALA A 470 -11.66 -18.39 -8.74
N PHE A 471 -12.40 -19.26 -9.43
CA PHE A 471 -13.64 -19.85 -8.95
C PHE A 471 -13.67 -21.36 -9.21
N ALA A 472 -14.17 -22.11 -8.24
CA ALA A 472 -14.56 -23.50 -8.42
C ALA A 472 -15.78 -23.61 -9.35
N ALA A 473 -16.10 -24.84 -9.76
CA ALA A 473 -17.20 -25.11 -10.71
C ALA A 473 -18.58 -24.68 -10.19
N ASP A 474 -18.77 -24.65 -8.87
CA ASP A 474 -19.97 -24.14 -8.19
C ASP A 474 -20.01 -22.60 -8.09
N GLY A 475 -18.93 -21.92 -8.49
CA GLY A 475 -18.77 -20.48 -8.41
C GLY A 475 -18.20 -19.97 -7.09
N THR A 476 -17.86 -20.86 -6.15
CA THR A 476 -17.17 -20.49 -4.92
C THR A 476 -15.77 -19.97 -5.26
N PRO A 477 -15.37 -18.79 -4.78
CA PRO A 477 -14.00 -18.29 -5.01
C PRO A 477 -12.97 -19.19 -4.33
N HIS A 478 -11.88 -19.48 -5.03
CA HIS A 478 -10.70 -20.12 -4.42
C HIS A 478 -10.09 -19.23 -3.33
N GLN A 479 -9.13 -19.79 -2.57
CA GLN A 479 -8.47 -19.12 -1.45
C GLN A 479 -6.96 -19.11 -1.62
N GLY A 480 -6.29 -18.22 -0.88
CA GLY A 480 -4.83 -18.14 -0.83
C GLY A 480 -4.20 -18.01 -2.23
N LYS A 481 -3.16 -18.81 -2.49
CA LYS A 481 -2.44 -18.83 -3.77
C LYS A 481 -3.29 -19.26 -4.97
N ASP A 482 -4.34 -20.04 -4.74
CA ASP A 482 -5.20 -20.60 -5.79
C ASP A 482 -6.26 -19.60 -6.25
N TYR A 483 -6.52 -18.53 -5.49
CA TYR A 483 -7.37 -17.44 -5.94
C TYR A 483 -6.66 -16.61 -7.00
N ALA A 484 -6.94 -16.92 -8.27
CA ALA A 484 -6.17 -16.40 -9.39
C ALA A 484 -7.00 -15.69 -10.47
N PRO A 485 -7.60 -14.52 -10.18
CA PRO A 485 -8.32 -13.75 -11.19
C PRO A 485 -7.42 -13.37 -12.36
N ARG A 486 -7.99 -13.40 -13.57
CA ARG A 486 -7.34 -12.97 -14.82
C ARG A 486 -7.58 -11.50 -15.13
N TYR A 487 -8.70 -11.00 -14.65
CA TYR A 487 -9.23 -9.67 -14.94
C TYR A 487 -10.01 -9.16 -13.75
N ALA A 488 -9.68 -7.95 -13.32
CA ALA A 488 -10.35 -7.24 -12.24
C ALA A 488 -10.45 -5.77 -12.61
N THR A 489 -11.43 -5.07 -12.06
CA THR A 489 -11.57 -3.63 -12.28
C THR A 489 -11.55 -2.89 -10.94
N LEU A 490 -11.27 -1.60 -11.02
CA LEU A 490 -11.15 -0.73 -9.85
C LEU A 490 -12.44 0.06 -9.66
N PHE A 491 -12.72 0.40 -8.42
CA PHE A 491 -13.82 1.25 -8.02
C PHE A 491 -13.30 2.32 -7.06
N GLU A 492 -13.93 3.48 -7.10
CA GLU A 492 -13.80 4.49 -6.07
C GLU A 492 -15.05 4.51 -5.19
N ILE A 493 -14.86 4.79 -3.92
CA ILE A 493 -15.94 4.97 -2.95
C ILE A 493 -15.78 6.39 -2.39
N PRO A 494 -16.43 7.38 -3.01
CA PRO A 494 -16.28 8.77 -2.62
C PRO A 494 -16.92 9.04 -1.24
N PRO A 495 -16.43 10.04 -0.48
CA PRO A 495 -17.04 10.44 0.79
C PRO A 495 -18.52 10.79 0.64
N GLY A 496 -19.39 10.14 1.40
CA GLY A 496 -20.84 10.30 1.36
C GLY A 496 -21.52 9.80 0.08
N GLY A 497 -20.76 9.25 -0.88
CA GLY A 497 -21.29 8.76 -2.14
C GLY A 497 -21.18 7.25 -2.27
N GLY A 498 -22.03 6.69 -3.14
CA GLY A 498 -21.98 5.28 -3.48
C GLY A 498 -20.75 4.95 -4.33
N ARG A 499 -20.36 3.68 -4.28
CA ARG A 499 -19.32 3.07 -5.12
C ARG A 499 -19.49 3.42 -6.61
N ARG A 500 -18.39 3.80 -7.28
CA ARG A 500 -18.34 4.16 -8.72
C ARG A 500 -17.21 3.42 -9.41
N ARG A 501 -17.44 2.87 -10.61
CA ARG A 501 -16.39 2.16 -11.34
C ARG A 501 -15.35 3.15 -11.88
N LEU A 502 -14.09 2.72 -11.90
CA LEU A 502 -12.96 3.43 -12.51
C LEU A 502 -12.51 2.64 -13.76
N PRO A 503 -13.03 2.91 -14.97
CA PRO A 503 -12.75 2.11 -16.16
C PRO A 503 -11.28 2.14 -16.61
N GLU A 504 -10.86 1.16 -17.41
CA GLU A 504 -9.53 1.12 -18.04
C GLU A 504 -9.35 2.34 -18.95
N PRO A 505 -8.34 3.20 -18.74
CA PRO A 505 -8.08 4.33 -19.63
C PRO A 505 -7.64 3.83 -21.02
N PRO A 506 -7.92 4.59 -22.10
CA PRO A 506 -7.40 4.27 -23.43
C PRO A 506 -5.87 4.39 -23.47
N GLU A 507 -5.23 3.78 -24.47
CA GLU A 507 -3.76 3.79 -24.58
C GLU A 507 -3.16 5.20 -24.70
N GLU A 508 -3.89 6.11 -25.35
CA GLU A 508 -3.50 7.50 -25.55
C GLU A 508 -4.58 8.44 -25.01
N PRO A 509 -4.57 8.74 -23.71
CA PRO A 509 -5.52 9.69 -23.14
C PRO A 509 -5.16 11.12 -23.55
N ASP A 510 -6.19 11.90 -23.88
CA ASP A 510 -6.11 13.34 -24.19
C ASP A 510 -6.56 14.24 -23.02
N ALA A 511 -7.12 13.64 -21.96
CA ALA A 511 -7.55 14.31 -20.74
C ALA A 511 -7.31 13.44 -19.49
N VAL A 512 -7.43 14.06 -18.31
CA VAL A 512 -7.51 13.32 -17.03
C VAL A 512 -8.85 12.58 -17.00
N LEU A 513 -8.80 11.27 -16.83
CA LEU A 513 -9.97 10.39 -16.74
C LEU A 513 -10.21 10.04 -15.26
N PRO A 514 -11.41 9.52 -14.88
CA PRO A 514 -11.71 9.22 -13.48
C PRO A 514 -10.65 8.37 -12.78
N ARG A 515 -10.13 7.34 -13.45
CA ARG A 515 -9.03 6.52 -12.91
C ARG A 515 -7.76 7.33 -12.70
N HIS A 516 -7.42 8.24 -13.62
CA HIS A 516 -6.25 9.12 -13.46
C HIS A 516 -6.43 10.08 -12.29
N ASP A 517 -7.60 10.73 -12.21
CA ASP A 517 -7.96 11.69 -11.16
C ASP A 517 -7.92 11.04 -9.78
N PHE A 518 -8.48 9.83 -9.64
CA PHE A 518 -8.46 9.05 -8.41
C PHE A 518 -7.03 8.79 -7.89
N PHE A 519 -6.08 8.57 -8.81
CA PHE A 519 -4.67 8.41 -8.47
C PHE A 519 -3.90 9.74 -8.35
N GLY A 520 -4.59 10.87 -8.30
CA GLY A 520 -4.01 12.20 -8.11
C GLY A 520 -3.36 12.78 -9.36
N ALA A 521 -3.76 12.35 -10.55
CA ALA A 521 -3.26 12.93 -11.79
C ALA A 521 -3.96 14.26 -12.11
N THR A 522 -3.16 15.25 -12.47
CA THR A 522 -3.60 16.53 -13.03
C THR A 522 -2.97 16.72 -14.41
N ALA A 523 -3.55 17.56 -15.27
CA ALA A 523 -2.98 17.81 -16.60
C ALA A 523 -2.93 19.30 -16.94
N GLN A 524 -1.83 19.71 -17.57
CA GLN A 524 -1.67 21.00 -18.22
C GLN A 524 -1.27 20.75 -19.69
N GLY A 525 -2.25 20.79 -20.59
CA GLY A 525 -2.05 20.34 -21.98
C GLY A 525 -1.66 18.86 -22.02
N LYS A 526 -0.56 18.54 -22.69
CA LYS A 526 -0.02 17.16 -22.81
C LYS A 526 0.85 16.73 -21.63
N VAL A 527 0.94 17.53 -20.56
CA VAL A 527 1.77 17.23 -19.39
C VAL A 527 0.87 16.77 -18.24
N PHE A 528 0.93 15.49 -17.91
CA PHE A 528 0.27 14.88 -16.77
C PHE A 528 1.22 14.88 -15.56
N THR A 529 0.76 15.37 -14.42
CA THR A 529 1.49 15.35 -13.15
C THR A 529 0.72 14.52 -12.14
N ILE A 530 1.36 13.49 -11.57
CA ILE A 530 0.72 12.56 -10.62
C ILE A 530 1.22 12.84 -9.20
N GLY A 531 0.28 12.85 -8.25
CA GLY A 531 0.50 13.07 -6.83
C GLY A 531 1.33 11.99 -6.13
N PRO A 532 1.91 12.31 -4.96
CA PRO A 532 2.75 11.39 -4.18
C PRO A 532 2.02 10.32 -3.37
N GLU A 533 0.73 10.51 -3.09
CA GLU A 533 0.00 9.82 -2.02
C GLU A 533 -0.04 8.31 -2.27
N TRP A 534 -0.41 7.91 -3.48
CA TRP A 534 -0.53 6.50 -3.83
C TRP A 534 0.81 5.77 -3.90
N CYS A 535 1.91 6.46 -4.24
CA CYS A 535 3.25 5.89 -4.12
C CYS A 535 3.58 5.57 -2.66
N GLY A 536 3.27 6.49 -1.73
CA GLY A 536 3.44 6.24 -0.30
C GLY A 536 2.64 5.04 0.19
N ARG A 537 1.36 4.94 -0.21
CA ARG A 537 0.46 3.86 0.22
C ARG A 537 0.91 2.48 -0.26
N VAL A 538 1.26 2.32 -1.53
CA VAL A 538 1.75 1.02 -2.05
C VAL A 538 3.10 0.64 -1.44
N ARG A 539 3.98 1.63 -1.16
CA ARG A 539 5.24 1.36 -0.45
C ARG A 539 4.98 0.91 0.99
N LEU A 540 4.10 1.61 1.72
CA LEU A 540 3.77 1.23 3.10
C LEU A 540 3.12 -0.15 3.17
N ALA A 541 2.28 -0.51 2.20
CA ALA A 541 1.72 -1.85 2.10
C ALA A 541 2.81 -2.91 1.94
N ALA A 542 3.76 -2.71 1.01
CA ALA A 542 4.88 -3.65 0.83
C ALA A 542 5.80 -3.73 2.05
N LEU A 543 6.02 -2.62 2.75
CA LEU A 543 6.81 -2.62 3.98
C LEU A 543 6.04 -3.37 5.09
N CYS A 544 4.80 -3.01 5.37
CA CYS A 544 4.12 -3.44 6.60
C CYS A 544 3.19 -4.65 6.43
N SER A 545 3.16 -5.32 5.26
CA SER A 545 2.21 -6.42 4.99
C SER A 545 2.86 -7.59 4.26
N VAL A 546 3.24 -8.63 5.00
CA VAL A 546 3.66 -9.92 4.42
C VAL A 546 2.62 -10.45 3.42
N PRO A 547 1.29 -10.42 3.69
CA PRO A 547 0.31 -10.88 2.71
C PRO A 547 0.31 -10.10 1.38
N TYR A 548 0.63 -8.80 1.39
CA TYR A 548 0.73 -8.03 0.15
C TYR A 548 1.89 -8.55 -0.71
N ASP A 549 3.05 -8.76 -0.09
CA ASP A 549 4.24 -9.28 -0.76
C ASP A 549 4.09 -10.73 -1.25
N LEU A 550 3.44 -11.59 -0.46
CA LEU A 550 3.08 -12.95 -0.89
C LEU A 550 2.21 -12.93 -2.15
N VAL A 551 1.21 -12.04 -2.18
CA VAL A 551 0.33 -11.89 -3.34
C VAL A 551 1.08 -11.37 -4.57
N GLN A 552 2.11 -10.53 -4.40
CA GLN A 552 2.99 -10.16 -5.53
C GLN A 552 3.66 -11.40 -6.13
N VAL A 553 4.18 -12.29 -5.29
CA VAL A 553 4.85 -13.53 -5.71
C VAL A 553 3.86 -14.50 -6.37
N TRP A 554 2.69 -14.73 -5.77
CA TRP A 554 1.65 -15.59 -6.35
C TRP A 554 1.17 -15.06 -7.71
N THR A 555 1.01 -13.74 -7.84
CA THR A 555 0.61 -13.11 -9.11
C THR A 555 1.71 -13.24 -10.16
N ALA A 556 2.98 -13.09 -9.76
CA ALA A 556 4.14 -13.26 -10.64
C ALA A 556 4.25 -14.70 -11.18
N VAL A 557 4.08 -15.70 -10.32
CA VAL A 557 4.08 -17.12 -10.70
C VAL A 557 2.90 -17.46 -11.61
N TRP A 558 1.73 -16.90 -11.31
CA TRP A 558 0.55 -17.11 -12.14
C TRP A 558 0.62 -16.41 -13.51
N ARG A 559 1.48 -15.40 -13.69
CA ARG A 559 1.71 -14.76 -15.00
C ARG A 559 2.11 -15.78 -16.08
N PHE A 560 2.77 -16.87 -15.71
CA PHE A 560 3.10 -17.98 -16.63
C PHE A 560 1.84 -18.65 -17.20
N GLU A 561 0.82 -18.91 -16.38
CA GLU A 561 -0.46 -19.45 -16.87
C GLU A 561 -1.15 -18.48 -17.83
N ARG A 562 -1.13 -17.19 -17.51
CA ARG A 562 -1.68 -16.14 -18.38
C ARG A 562 -0.97 -16.11 -19.73
N LEU A 563 0.36 -16.14 -19.71
CA LEU A 563 1.19 -16.17 -20.92
C LEU A 563 0.92 -17.43 -21.76
N ALA A 564 0.85 -18.61 -21.13
CA ALA A 564 0.57 -19.87 -21.82
C ALA A 564 -0.77 -19.85 -22.59
N ARG A 565 -1.71 -19.03 -22.12
CA ARG A 565 -3.09 -18.92 -22.65
C ARG A 565 -3.31 -17.62 -23.44
N GLN A 566 -2.26 -16.82 -23.62
CA GLN A 566 -2.37 -15.55 -24.31
C GLN A 566 -2.86 -15.77 -25.76
N PRO A 567 -3.87 -15.01 -26.22
CA PRO A 567 -4.30 -15.06 -27.62
C PRO A 567 -3.13 -14.75 -28.56
N LEU A 568 -3.02 -15.49 -29.67
CA LEU A 568 -1.93 -15.29 -30.64
C LEU A 568 -2.01 -13.95 -31.37
N GLY A 569 -3.20 -13.36 -31.47
CA GLY A 569 -3.43 -12.16 -32.26
C GLY A 569 -3.11 -12.41 -33.73
N LYS A 570 -2.19 -11.62 -34.29
CA LYS A 570 -1.71 -11.77 -35.68
C LYS A 570 -0.63 -12.85 -35.84
N ALA A 571 0.00 -13.26 -34.75
CA ALA A 571 1.07 -14.25 -34.79
C ALA A 571 0.49 -15.60 -35.19
N LYS A 572 1.26 -16.36 -35.98
CA LYS A 572 0.85 -17.71 -36.39
C LYS A 572 1.63 -18.79 -35.67
N LEU A 573 2.82 -18.50 -35.14
CA LEU A 573 3.65 -19.49 -34.44
C LEU A 573 3.83 -20.77 -35.28
N LEU A 574 4.06 -20.57 -36.59
CA LEU A 574 4.19 -21.66 -37.56
C LEU A 574 5.66 -21.95 -37.82
N VAL A 575 6.07 -23.21 -37.65
CA VAL A 575 7.37 -23.70 -38.09
C VAL A 575 7.13 -24.67 -39.24
N ARG A 576 7.55 -24.29 -40.45
CA ARG A 576 7.34 -25.07 -41.69
C ARG A 576 5.89 -25.55 -41.89
N GLY A 577 4.93 -24.65 -41.63
CA GLY A 577 3.50 -24.92 -41.79
C GLY A 577 2.84 -25.64 -40.61
N ARG A 578 3.60 -26.06 -39.60
CA ARG A 578 3.05 -26.65 -38.38
C ARG A 578 2.83 -25.62 -37.29
N GLN A 579 1.64 -25.63 -36.69
CA GLN A 579 1.26 -24.77 -35.58
C GLN A 579 1.89 -25.24 -34.26
N TYR A 580 2.45 -24.30 -33.52
CA TYR A 580 2.96 -24.49 -32.16
C TYR A 580 2.33 -23.48 -31.20
N ARG A 581 2.52 -23.73 -29.89
CA ARG A 581 2.16 -22.85 -28.78
C ARG A 581 3.42 -22.20 -28.21
N ILE A 582 3.24 -21.12 -27.43
CA ILE A 582 4.36 -20.41 -26.79
C ILE A 582 5.27 -21.37 -26.02
N ARG A 583 4.70 -22.26 -25.19
CA ARG A 583 5.47 -23.21 -24.38
C ARG A 583 6.35 -24.18 -25.20
N ASP A 584 6.03 -24.41 -26.48
CA ASP A 584 6.82 -25.32 -27.32
C ASP A 584 8.14 -24.66 -27.74
N PHE A 585 8.20 -23.33 -27.74
CA PHE A 585 9.41 -22.53 -27.98
C PHE A 585 10.18 -22.22 -26.70
N VAL A 586 9.48 -22.19 -25.56
CA VAL A 586 9.98 -21.68 -24.28
C VAL A 586 10.21 -22.84 -23.33
N THR A 587 11.13 -23.73 -23.68
CA THR A 587 11.37 -24.97 -22.91
C THR A 587 12.60 -24.91 -22.00
N SER A 588 13.39 -23.83 -22.05
CA SER A 588 14.51 -23.61 -21.14
C SER A 588 14.22 -22.47 -20.16
N GLU A 589 14.90 -22.47 -19.02
CA GLU A 589 14.75 -21.41 -18.02
C GLU A 589 15.17 -20.05 -18.57
N PHE A 590 16.25 -20.02 -19.36
CA PHE A 590 16.70 -18.82 -20.04
C PHE A 590 15.63 -18.26 -20.99
N ALA A 591 15.02 -19.14 -21.81
CA ALA A 591 13.92 -18.74 -22.68
C ALA A 591 12.74 -18.21 -21.86
N ALA A 592 12.37 -18.89 -20.77
CA ALA A 592 11.28 -18.50 -19.90
C ALA A 592 11.50 -17.10 -19.30
N ALA A 593 12.71 -16.81 -18.83
CA ALA A 593 13.08 -15.49 -18.32
C ALA A 593 12.97 -14.39 -19.39
N LEU A 594 13.48 -14.64 -20.61
CA LEU A 594 13.37 -13.68 -21.72
C LEU A 594 11.92 -13.37 -22.09
N VAL A 595 11.07 -14.40 -22.18
CA VAL A 595 9.67 -14.22 -22.54
C VAL A 595 8.90 -13.51 -21.44
N ILE A 596 9.12 -13.85 -20.17
CA ILE A 596 8.42 -13.20 -19.05
C ILE A 596 8.85 -11.74 -18.88
N ASP A 597 10.14 -11.42 -18.98
CA ASP A 597 10.62 -10.03 -18.94
C ASP A 597 10.00 -9.20 -20.07
N GLN A 598 9.89 -9.77 -21.28
CA GLN A 598 9.16 -9.10 -22.37
C GLN A 598 7.66 -9.00 -22.07
N HIS A 599 7.04 -10.02 -21.48
CA HIS A 599 5.61 -9.96 -21.13
C HIS A 599 5.32 -8.90 -20.07
N ILE A 600 6.24 -8.63 -19.15
CA ILE A 600 6.14 -7.55 -18.17
C ILE A 600 6.22 -6.18 -18.86
N ASN A 601 7.18 -6.01 -19.78
CA ASN A 601 7.50 -4.71 -20.36
C ASN A 601 6.70 -4.37 -21.64
N ALA A 602 6.25 -5.39 -22.37
CA ALA A 602 5.60 -5.31 -23.68
C ALA A 602 4.73 -6.55 -23.94
N PRO A 603 3.66 -6.80 -23.15
CA PRO A 603 2.86 -8.03 -23.21
C PRO A 603 2.34 -8.36 -24.61
N ASN A 604 1.90 -7.35 -25.35
CA ASN A 604 1.34 -7.51 -26.70
C ASN A 604 2.39 -7.85 -27.77
N ALA A 605 3.69 -7.71 -27.47
CA ALA A 605 4.76 -7.94 -28.43
C ALA A 605 5.31 -9.38 -28.41
N VAL A 606 5.01 -10.17 -27.37
CA VAL A 606 5.57 -11.51 -27.16
C VAL A 606 5.32 -12.43 -28.35
N THR A 607 4.06 -12.65 -28.72
CA THR A 607 3.70 -13.61 -29.79
C THR A 607 4.28 -13.18 -31.15
N THR A 608 4.31 -11.87 -31.43
CA THR A 608 4.89 -11.35 -32.67
C THR A 608 6.42 -11.48 -32.68
N ALA A 609 7.09 -11.28 -31.53
CA ALA A 609 8.53 -11.47 -31.41
C ALA A 609 8.91 -12.95 -31.59
N ILE A 610 8.12 -13.88 -31.06
CA ILE A 610 8.31 -15.33 -31.33
C ILE A 610 8.18 -15.61 -32.83
N ASP A 611 7.14 -15.10 -33.49
CA ASP A 611 6.92 -15.35 -34.94
C ASP A 611 8.07 -14.80 -35.79
N ARG A 612 8.58 -13.60 -35.47
CA ARG A 612 9.78 -13.04 -36.12
C ARG A 612 11.03 -13.86 -35.84
N ALA A 613 11.22 -14.34 -34.61
CA ALA A 613 12.35 -15.18 -34.23
C ALA A 613 12.32 -16.54 -34.94
N VAL A 614 11.14 -17.14 -35.14
CA VAL A 614 10.95 -18.33 -35.99
C VAL A 614 11.41 -18.04 -37.41
N ALA A 615 10.91 -16.95 -38.02
CA ALA A 615 11.27 -16.59 -39.39
C ALA A 615 12.78 -16.36 -39.56
N ARG A 616 13.40 -15.63 -38.62
CA ARG A 616 14.86 -15.41 -38.61
C ARG A 616 15.64 -16.71 -38.45
N THR A 617 15.16 -17.63 -37.62
CA THR A 617 15.80 -18.93 -37.38
C THR A 617 15.80 -19.77 -38.65
N GLU A 618 14.66 -19.90 -39.32
CA GLU A 618 14.58 -20.63 -40.59
C GLU A 618 15.42 -19.98 -41.69
N GLN A 619 15.44 -18.65 -41.78
CA GLN A 619 16.29 -17.93 -42.75
C GLN A 619 17.78 -18.15 -42.49
N THR A 620 18.19 -18.19 -41.21
CA THR A 620 19.58 -18.45 -40.81
C THR A 620 19.99 -19.86 -41.19
N ILE A 621 19.17 -20.86 -40.86
CA ILE A 621 19.41 -22.27 -41.20
C ILE A 621 19.48 -22.49 -42.72
N ALA A 622 18.63 -21.81 -43.49
CA ALA A 622 18.63 -21.93 -44.95
C ALA A 622 19.96 -21.50 -45.58
N ARG A 623 20.70 -20.59 -44.94
CA ARG A 623 22.02 -20.10 -45.40
C ARG A 623 23.20 -20.97 -44.98
N MET A 624 22.99 -21.93 -44.08
CA MET A 624 24.04 -22.83 -43.59
C MET A 624 24.29 -24.01 -44.54
N ALA A 625 25.47 -24.62 -44.44
CA ALA A 625 25.83 -25.83 -45.18
C ALA A 625 24.96 -27.04 -44.77
N GLU A 626 24.83 -28.01 -45.67
CA GLU A 626 23.88 -29.13 -45.52
C GLU A 626 24.03 -29.95 -44.21
N PRO A 627 25.25 -30.25 -43.71
CA PRO A 627 25.38 -30.96 -42.43
C PRO A 627 24.76 -30.18 -41.27
N THR A 628 25.06 -28.89 -41.17
CA THR A 628 24.52 -27.99 -40.13
C THR A 628 23.02 -27.76 -40.30
N ARG A 629 22.55 -27.62 -41.53
CA ARG A 629 21.11 -27.50 -41.83
C ARG A 629 20.33 -28.74 -41.36
N THR A 630 20.90 -29.91 -41.59
CA THR A 630 20.33 -31.19 -41.15
C THR A 630 20.33 -31.29 -39.62
N GLU A 631 21.43 -30.90 -38.97
CA GLU A 631 21.53 -30.87 -37.51
C GLU A 631 20.51 -29.92 -36.89
N LEU A 632 20.33 -28.73 -37.46
CA LEU A 632 19.45 -27.68 -36.98
C LEU A 632 18.01 -27.78 -37.49
N ARG A 633 17.57 -28.85 -38.17
CA ARG A 633 16.16 -28.95 -38.59
C ARG A 633 15.23 -28.86 -37.36
N PRO A 634 14.05 -28.22 -37.48
CA PRO A 634 13.16 -27.99 -36.35
C PRO A 634 12.56 -29.27 -35.75
N PHE A 635 12.36 -30.31 -36.55
CA PHE A 635 11.79 -31.59 -36.13
C PHE A 635 12.31 -32.71 -37.04
N ASP A 636 12.22 -33.96 -36.58
CA ASP A 636 12.54 -35.14 -37.38
C ASP A 636 11.41 -35.45 -38.37
N GLU A 637 11.74 -36.02 -39.53
CA GLU A 637 10.76 -36.33 -40.57
C GLU A 637 9.74 -37.39 -40.10
N GLY A 638 8.47 -37.20 -40.44
CA GLY A 638 7.43 -38.23 -40.28
C GLY A 638 6.66 -38.24 -38.95
N ALA A 639 6.86 -37.30 -38.03
CA ALA A 639 6.07 -37.24 -36.80
C ALA A 639 5.70 -35.82 -36.36
N SER A 640 4.57 -35.70 -35.66
CA SER A 640 4.18 -34.52 -34.88
C SER A 640 5.04 -34.35 -33.62
N GLY A 641 6.38 -34.47 -33.73
CA GLY A 641 7.32 -34.40 -32.60
C GLY A 641 7.57 -32.99 -32.04
N PRO A 642 8.19 -32.85 -30.87
CA PRO A 642 8.58 -31.55 -30.32
C PRO A 642 9.63 -30.86 -31.19
N LEU A 643 9.83 -29.55 -30.98
CA LEU A 643 10.94 -28.83 -31.60
C LEU A 643 12.28 -29.37 -31.05
N ARG A 644 13.26 -29.58 -31.93
CA ARG A 644 14.56 -30.16 -31.57
C ARG A 644 15.41 -29.15 -30.80
N ALA A 645 16.16 -29.65 -29.81
CA ALA A 645 16.99 -28.81 -28.94
C ALA A 645 17.99 -27.91 -29.71
N PRO A 646 18.74 -28.39 -30.73
CA PRO A 646 19.64 -27.52 -31.50
C PRO A 646 18.92 -26.35 -32.19
N TRP A 647 17.72 -26.59 -32.73
CA TRP A 647 16.89 -25.53 -33.32
C TRP A 647 16.42 -24.55 -32.25
N LEU A 648 15.96 -25.05 -31.09
CA LEU A 648 15.49 -24.21 -29.98
C LEU A 648 16.59 -23.30 -29.42
N ARG A 649 17.83 -23.77 -29.33
CA ARG A 649 18.97 -22.93 -28.91
C ARG A 649 19.21 -21.78 -29.89
N LEU A 650 19.20 -22.04 -31.20
CA LEU A 650 19.32 -20.99 -32.21
C LEU A 650 18.11 -20.04 -32.18
N PHE A 651 16.90 -20.57 -31.98
CA PHE A 651 15.69 -19.77 -31.80
C PHE A 651 15.81 -18.82 -30.61
N GLN A 652 16.32 -19.27 -29.46
CA GLN A 652 16.48 -18.42 -28.27
C GLN A 652 17.37 -17.21 -28.53
N ILE A 653 18.49 -17.40 -29.25
CA ILE A 653 19.39 -16.31 -29.66
C ILE A 653 18.66 -15.33 -30.57
N ASN A 654 17.92 -15.85 -31.55
CA ASN A 654 17.14 -15.00 -32.46
C ASN A 654 15.98 -14.31 -31.75
N TYR A 655 15.36 -14.94 -30.76
CA TYR A 655 14.33 -14.34 -29.92
C TYR A 655 14.88 -13.19 -29.10
N LEU A 656 16.04 -13.36 -28.47
CA LEU A 656 16.76 -12.29 -27.79
C LEU A 656 17.04 -11.09 -28.71
N ASN A 657 17.34 -11.33 -29.99
CA ASN A 657 17.50 -10.25 -30.96
C ASN A 657 16.18 -9.63 -31.42
N GLU A 658 15.09 -10.41 -31.49
CA GLU A 658 13.80 -9.98 -32.05
C GLU A 658 12.84 -9.41 -30.98
N ARG A 659 13.10 -9.66 -29.70
CA ARG A 659 12.39 -9.04 -28.58
C ARG A 659 12.69 -7.56 -28.58
N ASN A 660 11.87 -6.82 -29.31
CA ASN A 660 12.03 -5.37 -29.47
C ASN A 660 11.71 -4.65 -28.15
N LEU A 661 12.72 -4.48 -27.30
CA LEU A 661 12.70 -3.64 -26.11
C LEU A 661 13.48 -2.34 -26.37
N ASN A 662 13.06 -1.58 -27.39
CA ASN A 662 13.66 -0.29 -27.77
C ASN A 662 14.25 0.51 -26.59
N GLY A 663 15.58 0.69 -26.59
CA GLY A 663 16.31 1.50 -25.61
C GLY A 663 16.49 0.86 -24.23
N LYS A 664 16.36 -0.47 -24.12
CA LYS A 664 16.48 -1.22 -22.85
C LYS A 664 17.51 -2.36 -22.89
N ASP A 665 18.59 -2.22 -23.68
CA ASP A 665 19.64 -3.24 -23.84
C ASP A 665 20.24 -3.71 -22.51
N GLU A 666 20.29 -2.84 -21.50
CA GLU A 666 20.73 -3.20 -20.15
C GLU A 666 19.93 -4.34 -19.53
N ARG A 667 18.64 -4.50 -19.88
CA ARG A 667 17.79 -5.58 -19.35
C ARG A 667 18.20 -6.93 -19.90
N ASP A 668 18.43 -6.99 -21.21
CA ASP A 668 18.92 -8.21 -21.86
C ASP A 668 20.31 -8.57 -21.36
N LEU A 669 21.19 -7.57 -21.15
CA LEU A 669 22.49 -7.79 -20.52
C LEU A 669 22.38 -8.37 -19.11
N ARG A 670 21.38 -8.00 -18.32
CA ARG A 670 21.17 -8.58 -16.99
C ARG A 670 20.70 -10.03 -17.07
N ILE A 671 19.78 -10.37 -17.98
CA ILE A 671 19.35 -11.77 -18.17
C ILE A 671 20.51 -12.63 -18.72
N LEU A 672 21.33 -12.09 -19.62
CA LEU A 672 22.56 -12.75 -20.07
C LEU A 672 23.56 -12.99 -18.94
N ARG A 673 23.72 -12.04 -18.01
CA ARG A 673 24.54 -12.27 -16.81
C ARG A 673 23.99 -13.36 -15.91
N LEU A 674 22.67 -13.50 -15.82
CA LEU A 674 22.03 -14.58 -15.08
C LEU A 674 22.25 -15.93 -15.75
N HIS A 675 22.28 -16.00 -17.09
CA HIS A 675 22.65 -17.24 -17.80
C HIS A 675 24.06 -17.72 -17.42
N ASP A 676 25.03 -16.81 -17.33
CA ASP A 676 26.43 -17.11 -17.01
C ASP A 676 26.75 -17.03 -15.50
N GLN A 677 25.75 -17.13 -14.62
CA GLN A 677 25.96 -16.94 -13.18
C GLN A 677 26.44 -18.22 -12.48
N PHE A 678 27.58 -18.09 -11.78
CA PHE A 678 28.15 -19.13 -10.91
C PHE A 678 28.25 -18.63 -9.47
N ASP A 679 28.11 -19.54 -8.51
CA ASP A 679 28.37 -19.23 -7.11
C ASP A 679 29.89 -19.24 -6.79
N LYS A 680 30.24 -18.97 -5.53
CA LYS A 680 31.64 -18.93 -5.07
C LYS A 680 32.35 -20.29 -5.15
N THR A 681 31.61 -21.37 -5.33
CA THR A 681 32.12 -22.74 -5.47
C THR A 681 32.16 -23.20 -6.92
N ASN A 682 31.97 -22.29 -7.88
CA ASN A 682 31.86 -22.56 -9.32
C ASN A 682 30.69 -23.50 -9.68
N ASN A 683 29.69 -23.63 -8.81
CA ASN A 683 28.44 -24.27 -9.21
C ASN A 683 27.61 -23.28 -10.01
N TRP A 684 27.03 -23.78 -11.09
CA TRP A 684 26.14 -22.99 -11.91
C TRP A 684 24.82 -22.74 -11.16
N VAL A 685 24.46 -21.47 -10.99
CA VAL A 685 23.25 -21.02 -10.26
C VAL A 685 22.34 -20.15 -11.11
N GLY A 686 22.67 -20.05 -12.41
CA GLY A 686 22.06 -19.17 -13.38
C GLY A 686 20.74 -19.64 -14.00
N LEU A 687 20.39 -19.11 -15.17
CA LEU A 687 19.23 -19.52 -15.98
C LEU A 687 19.60 -20.58 -17.03
N ASP A 688 19.09 -21.80 -16.90
CA ASP A 688 19.54 -22.95 -17.70
C ASP A 688 19.15 -22.74 -19.17
N PRO A 689 20.10 -22.65 -20.11
CA PRO A 689 19.79 -22.49 -21.52
C PRO A 689 19.25 -23.76 -22.16
N GLU A 690 19.43 -24.93 -21.54
CA GLU A 690 19.16 -26.22 -22.18
C GLU A 690 17.67 -26.40 -22.46
N PRO A 691 17.26 -26.62 -23.73
CA PRO A 691 15.87 -26.91 -24.04
C PRO A 691 15.35 -28.13 -23.27
N GLY A 692 14.28 -27.93 -22.50
CA GLY A 692 13.70 -28.92 -21.60
C GLY A 692 13.99 -28.68 -20.12
N SER A 693 14.89 -27.76 -19.77
CA SER A 693 15.21 -27.42 -18.37
C SER A 693 14.08 -26.72 -17.62
N PHE A 694 13.15 -26.07 -18.33
CA PHE A 694 12.02 -25.39 -17.71
C PHE A 694 10.77 -26.27 -17.66
N ALA A 695 10.42 -26.72 -16.45
CA ALA A 695 9.25 -27.54 -16.17
C ALA A 695 8.01 -26.73 -15.71
N GLY A 696 8.03 -25.40 -15.87
CA GLY A 696 6.99 -24.52 -15.33
C GLY A 696 5.74 -24.37 -16.20
N TRP A 697 5.50 -25.22 -17.22
CA TRP A 697 4.24 -25.19 -17.98
C TRP A 697 3.27 -26.24 -17.46
N VAL A 698 1.98 -25.90 -17.35
CA VAL A 698 0.92 -26.84 -16.93
C VAL A 698 0.00 -27.11 -18.11
N GLY A 699 -0.45 -28.37 -18.21
CA GLY A 699 -1.42 -28.84 -19.20
C GLY A 699 -0.80 -29.31 -20.54
N PRO A 700 -1.55 -30.12 -21.32
CA PRO A 700 -1.18 -30.60 -22.65
C PRO A 700 -1.50 -29.62 -23.76
#